data_AF-A0A2I1CYT8-F1
#
_entry.id   AF-A0A2I1CYT8-F1
#
_cell.length_a   1.000
_cell.length_b   1.000
_cell.length_c   1.000
_cell.angle_alpha   90.00
_cell.angle_beta   90.00
_cell.angle_gamma   90.00
#
_symmetry.space_group_name_H-M   'P 1'
#
loop_
_entity.id
_entity.type
_entity.pdbx_description
1 polymer ?
#
loop_
_entity_poly.entity_id
_entity_poly.type
_entity_poly.pdbx_seq_one_letter_code
_entity_poly.pdbx_strand_id
1 'polypeptide(L)'
;MSRTGSNPARQQLVAETLRNAATSQKKHRLPAFLDHFNGRDLKIFFRCWVGAWVACLLIFISPSLRNIGTATFFACLVQLMLPPSGIVLIYLLGALSLFFGICLAWAWGLIVMKAAMAARPAADRQARLQSLQQLAVAQANATGIAPGVAAQRLVYDGHMLDARVSAVTFCMVCVFIYLMARLRASNPKMAFTQIFSTIISDLFLNYVPLLPSFSGTMPLALVKPAGIGVGLGLASSILFFPRSTSHVVLDSMEDIVELLKMPLALTSLALDKDGEELDIKQLQKTRSRIIGLYQKMEPALAFLPLDFSVGCWGARDVETFKEPMRQAMASILSLLELHMNRIYGDVRSADALKRHEERKSMQNEDEKRPHHIGDHQLSQLGGMLDGFRYPDSQPLHDEMVKELLGTGTEAIAACIEGLDVVKSCIHLVNCRRWFWRPSAAEREELYQRSQAALESLRETHVSFVHDTTEFLHAEYGPFLDDISAMPPKDKIGRFRGLMVGMAFEDQMSKVLERTEALLTQVSKVFHDSPHTRLWFPTGLQHAFSWATGKGDKAPAMEQTTDNDPDDVSDLTKAAQEKLRISRKYRGKQRSWLGRAILGTYHWFTSNDGLYAMRVVVVTIALAIPGVLPHTAGFYYREKGLWALIMAQTGMLVYMADFTFSVISRVVGTVVGGALGLLAWYIGSGMGPGNPYGLSAIVGAMLLIFMWVRLYLPPNLLQGGIMGGATFLLVVAYSYDDTHLPQYGSPGLGYTVFWRRLLLVLIGVAAATIVQIIPHPPSASKHIRKSLSNTIRTISDHYALLLSSWSSHHSQTPTEGQLLAEPISLQLAQSLVTLDSPIQLLRFEFSSSRFDSASLDRVKRLCHNLNRNLGRLLLLSGSLPPEHRDRLARQTGLLDHRAIGEVMAVLGVCEQALQSEDAPPEILPSPLVKRSFEYWRLHPEEVGALRAERVRDENERRYCVALSAYLKFLGTVDELVLVIKEVLGEAHLVSKDLVALV
;
A
#
# COMPACT_ATOMS: atom_id res chain seq x y z
N MET A 1 30.72 -37.95 -27.78
CA MET A 1 29.57 -38.86 -27.58
C MET A 1 29.62 -39.44 -26.18
N SER A 2 28.96 -38.78 -25.24
CA SER A 2 28.43 -39.37 -24.00
C SER A 2 27.34 -38.40 -23.53
N ARG A 3 26.15 -38.53 -24.13
CA ARG A 3 24.94 -37.85 -23.62
C ARG A 3 24.78 -38.29 -22.17
N THR A 4 25.04 -37.40 -21.23
CA THR A 4 24.51 -37.51 -19.87
C THR A 4 23.00 -37.38 -20.00
N GLY A 5 22.34 -38.50 -20.29
CA GLY A 5 20.88 -38.58 -20.31
C GLY A 5 20.37 -38.20 -18.93
N SER A 6 19.79 -37.02 -18.82
CA SER A 6 18.93 -36.66 -17.70
C SER A 6 17.88 -37.76 -17.55
N ASN A 7 17.76 -38.31 -16.36
CA ASN A 7 16.89 -39.45 -16.10
C ASN A 7 15.42 -39.00 -16.28
N PRO A 8 14.70 -39.46 -17.33
CA PRO A 8 13.36 -38.96 -17.64
C PRO A 8 12.35 -39.20 -16.50
N ALA A 9 12.59 -40.23 -15.68
CA ALA A 9 11.80 -40.50 -14.48
C ALA A 9 11.96 -39.41 -13.40
N ARG A 10 13.15 -38.79 -13.28
CA ARG A 10 13.40 -37.71 -12.32
C ARG A 10 12.76 -36.40 -12.80
N GLN A 11 12.82 -36.13 -14.11
CA GLN A 11 12.14 -34.98 -14.71
C GLN A 11 10.62 -35.09 -14.60
N GLN A 12 10.04 -36.28 -14.84
CA GLN A 12 8.61 -36.51 -14.63
C GLN A 12 8.21 -36.39 -13.15
N LEU A 13 9.00 -36.93 -12.23
CA LEU A 13 8.71 -36.83 -10.79
C LEU A 13 8.74 -35.37 -10.32
N VAL A 14 9.72 -34.57 -10.78
CA VAL A 14 9.84 -33.14 -10.49
C VAL A 14 8.69 -32.37 -11.13
N ALA A 15 8.36 -32.64 -12.39
CA ALA A 15 7.22 -32.02 -13.07
C ALA A 15 5.89 -32.36 -12.37
N GLU A 16 5.68 -33.60 -11.93
CA GLU A 16 4.52 -34.00 -11.14
C GLU A 16 4.51 -33.36 -9.75
N THR A 17 5.64 -33.23 -9.06
CA THR A 17 5.69 -32.52 -7.76
C THR A 17 5.40 -31.03 -7.92
N LEU A 18 5.91 -30.39 -8.98
CA LEU A 18 5.63 -29.00 -9.31
C LEU A 18 4.17 -28.79 -9.73
N ARG A 19 3.62 -29.71 -10.53
CA ARG A 19 2.20 -29.73 -10.94
C ARG A 19 1.30 -29.95 -9.75
N ASN A 20 1.66 -30.85 -8.83
CA ASN A 20 0.95 -31.08 -7.57
C ASN A 20 1.08 -29.89 -6.62
N ALA A 21 2.23 -29.20 -6.56
CA ALA A 21 2.39 -27.99 -5.75
C ALA A 21 1.53 -26.81 -6.28
N ALA A 22 1.41 -26.68 -7.61
CA ALA A 22 0.57 -25.68 -8.26
C ALA A 22 -0.94 -26.00 -8.16
N THR A 23 -1.33 -27.29 -8.25
CA THR A 23 -2.73 -27.74 -8.22
C THR A 23 -3.27 -28.07 -6.81
N SER A 24 -2.41 -28.37 -5.83
CA SER A 24 -2.79 -28.70 -4.43
C SER A 24 -3.46 -27.54 -3.68
N GLN A 25 -3.62 -26.36 -4.29
CA GLN A 25 -4.40 -25.27 -3.71
C GLN A 25 -5.92 -25.43 -3.83
N LYS A 26 -6.44 -26.48 -4.50
CA LYS A 26 -7.86 -26.88 -4.36
C LYS A 26 -8.17 -27.58 -3.01
N LYS A 27 -7.28 -27.53 -2.00
CA LYS A 27 -7.65 -27.86 -0.61
C LYS A 27 -8.50 -26.72 -0.05
N HIS A 28 -9.65 -27.03 0.55
CA HIS A 28 -10.48 -26.09 1.33
C HIS A 28 -9.64 -25.39 2.39
N ARG A 29 -9.02 -24.27 2.05
CA ARG A 29 -8.36 -23.40 3.01
C ARG A 29 -9.44 -22.64 3.75
N LEU A 30 -9.26 -22.52 5.07
CA LEU A 30 -10.07 -21.63 5.87
C LEU A 30 -10.03 -20.21 5.24
N PRO A 31 -11.11 -19.42 5.38
CA PRO A 31 -11.08 -18.01 5.02
C PRO A 31 -9.82 -17.35 5.60
N ALA A 32 -9.19 -16.41 4.88
CA ALA A 32 -7.91 -15.81 5.29
C ALA A 32 -7.90 -15.30 6.75
N PHE A 33 -9.05 -14.85 7.26
CA PHE A 33 -9.25 -14.43 8.65
C PHE A 33 -9.09 -15.55 9.70
N LEU A 34 -9.38 -16.80 9.32
CA LEU A 34 -9.26 -18.00 10.14
C LEU A 34 -7.96 -18.78 9.86
N ASP A 35 -7.20 -18.42 8.83
CA ASP A 35 -5.92 -19.06 8.45
C ASP A 35 -4.73 -18.58 9.31
N HIS A 36 -4.99 -18.30 10.60
CA HIS A 36 -4.02 -17.78 11.57
C HIS A 36 -3.83 -18.72 12.77
N PHE A 37 -4.36 -19.95 12.73
CA PHE A 37 -4.11 -21.00 13.74
C PHE A 37 -2.72 -21.64 13.58
N ASN A 38 -1.69 -20.82 13.37
CA ASN A 38 -0.30 -21.25 13.35
C ASN A 38 0.38 -20.90 14.69
N GLY A 39 1.41 -21.64 15.07
CA GLY A 39 2.09 -21.43 16.35
C GLY A 39 2.75 -20.05 16.49
N ARG A 40 3.06 -19.37 15.37
CA ARG A 40 3.68 -18.04 15.34
C ARG A 40 2.66 -16.96 15.72
N ASP A 41 1.49 -17.01 15.12
CA ASP A 41 0.38 -16.06 15.28
C ASP A 41 -0.28 -16.24 16.65
N LEU A 42 -0.49 -17.49 17.09
CA LEU A 42 -1.03 -17.79 18.42
C LEU A 42 -0.17 -17.23 19.56
N LYS A 43 1.16 -17.21 19.42
CA LYS A 43 2.07 -16.58 20.39
C LYS A 43 1.86 -15.07 20.48
N ILE A 44 1.68 -14.39 19.33
CA ILE A 44 1.39 -12.95 19.28
C ILE A 44 0.01 -12.67 19.89
N PHE A 45 -0.98 -13.47 19.50
CA PHE A 45 -2.35 -13.35 19.98
C PHE A 45 -2.42 -13.50 21.50
N PHE A 46 -1.80 -14.54 22.07
CA PHE A 46 -1.74 -14.74 23.51
C PHE A 46 -1.11 -13.53 24.23
N ARG A 47 0.00 -13.02 23.71
CA ARG A 47 0.70 -11.85 24.26
C ARG A 47 -0.19 -10.60 24.31
N CYS A 48 -0.91 -10.30 23.23
CA CYS A 48 -1.84 -9.17 23.19
C CYS A 48 -3.05 -9.38 24.11
N TRP A 49 -3.60 -10.60 24.13
CA TRP A 49 -4.75 -10.95 24.94
C TRP A 49 -4.48 -10.85 26.45
N VAL A 50 -3.36 -11.40 26.94
CA VAL A 50 -3.01 -11.32 28.36
C VAL A 50 -2.89 -9.86 28.81
N GLY A 51 -2.23 -9.01 28.02
CA GLY A 51 -2.11 -7.59 28.32
C GLY A 51 -3.48 -6.89 28.46
N ALA A 52 -4.37 -7.13 27.49
CA ALA A 52 -5.73 -6.59 27.46
C ALA A 52 -6.62 -7.08 28.62
N TRP A 53 -6.52 -8.36 28.94
CA TRP A 53 -7.29 -8.95 30.02
C TRP A 53 -6.87 -8.39 31.38
N VAL A 54 -5.56 -8.32 31.66
CA VAL A 54 -5.03 -7.72 32.90
C VAL A 54 -5.44 -6.25 33.03
N ALA A 55 -5.45 -5.49 31.93
CA ALA A 55 -5.93 -4.10 31.96
C ALA A 55 -7.43 -4.01 32.33
N CYS A 56 -8.26 -4.93 31.87
CA CYS A 56 -9.68 -4.98 32.24
C CYS A 56 -9.92 -5.39 33.70
N LEU A 57 -9.07 -6.26 34.28
CA LEU A 57 -9.19 -6.65 35.68
C LEU A 57 -9.13 -5.45 36.63
N LEU A 58 -8.37 -4.41 36.27
CA LEU A 58 -8.27 -3.18 37.06
C LEU A 58 -9.59 -2.43 37.21
N ILE A 59 -10.56 -2.63 36.31
CA ILE A 59 -11.91 -2.06 36.40
C ILE A 59 -12.66 -2.70 37.58
N PHE A 60 -12.53 -4.02 37.74
CA PHE A 60 -13.30 -4.78 38.73
C PHE A 60 -12.68 -4.76 40.13
N ILE A 61 -11.40 -4.38 40.24
CA ILE A 61 -10.69 -4.25 41.52
C ILE A 61 -10.98 -2.88 42.13
N SER A 62 -11.81 -2.84 43.19
CA SER A 62 -12.30 -1.59 43.80
C SER A 62 -11.19 -0.60 44.22
N PRO A 63 -10.08 -1.01 44.88
CA PRO A 63 -8.97 -0.11 45.17
C PRO A 63 -8.34 0.53 43.93
N SER A 64 -8.17 -0.25 42.85
CA SER A 64 -7.64 0.23 41.58
C SER A 64 -8.61 1.22 40.93
N LEU A 65 -9.89 0.86 40.88
CA LEU A 65 -10.94 1.68 40.28
C LEU A 65 -11.07 3.05 40.98
N ARG A 66 -10.99 3.10 42.32
CA ARG A 66 -11.05 4.37 43.08
C ARG A 66 -9.82 5.26 42.88
N ASN A 67 -8.64 4.68 42.68
CA ASN A 67 -7.39 5.45 42.50
C ASN A 67 -7.22 5.95 41.04
N ILE A 68 -7.59 5.11 40.07
CA ILE A 68 -7.49 5.42 38.64
C ILE A 68 -8.67 6.31 38.20
N GLY A 69 -9.89 5.99 38.65
CA GLY A 69 -11.13 6.68 38.32
C GLY A 69 -12.00 5.96 37.28
N THR A 70 -13.10 6.59 36.88
CA THR A 70 -14.12 6.02 35.96
C THR A 70 -13.68 5.92 34.50
N ALA A 71 -12.43 6.25 34.19
CA ALA A 71 -11.84 6.06 32.87
C ALA A 71 -10.87 4.86 32.86
N THR A 72 -10.95 3.95 33.83
CA THR A 72 -10.05 2.78 33.92
C THR A 72 -10.10 1.91 32.67
N PHE A 73 -11.25 1.81 32.00
CA PHE A 73 -11.40 1.09 30.73
C PHE A 73 -10.47 1.60 29.61
N PHE A 74 -10.02 2.86 29.71
CA PHE A 74 -9.12 3.48 28.74
C PHE A 74 -7.77 2.74 28.67
N ALA A 75 -7.35 2.06 29.74
CA ALA A 75 -6.14 1.24 29.73
C ALA A 75 -6.21 0.10 28.69
N CYS A 76 -7.33 -0.62 28.66
CA CYS A 76 -7.55 -1.66 27.64
C CYS A 76 -7.82 -1.06 26.25
N LEU A 77 -8.47 0.10 26.18
CA LEU A 77 -8.68 0.79 24.89
C LEU A 77 -7.35 1.19 24.24
N VAL A 78 -6.37 1.66 25.02
CA VAL A 78 -5.04 1.97 24.52
C VAL A 78 -4.35 0.72 23.98
N GLN A 79 -4.52 -0.45 24.61
CA GLN A 79 -3.98 -1.72 24.10
C GLN A 79 -4.71 -2.25 22.86
N LEU A 80 -6.01 -1.94 22.71
CA LEU A 80 -6.73 -2.18 21.45
C LEU A 80 -6.23 -1.26 20.33
N MET A 81 -5.88 -0.01 20.63
CA MET A 81 -5.34 0.93 19.64
C MET A 81 -3.90 0.58 19.25
N LEU A 82 -3.03 0.39 20.25
CA LEU A 82 -1.62 0.06 20.13
C LEU A 82 -1.38 -1.32 20.79
N PRO A 83 -1.72 -2.43 20.10
CA PRO A 83 -1.48 -3.76 20.64
C PRO A 83 0.03 -4.06 20.69
N PRO A 84 0.50 -4.81 21.71
CA PRO A 84 1.86 -5.31 21.76
C PRO A 84 2.02 -6.49 20.79
N SER A 85 1.78 -6.30 19.49
CA SER A 85 1.78 -7.37 18.47
C SER A 85 3.08 -7.45 17.67
N GLY A 86 3.83 -6.34 17.60
CA GLY A 86 5.04 -6.22 16.80
C GLY A 86 6.34 -6.30 17.62
N ILE A 87 7.33 -5.56 17.13
CA ILE A 87 8.66 -5.40 17.73
C ILE A 87 8.55 -4.46 18.95
N VAL A 88 9.31 -4.75 20.01
CA VAL A 88 9.29 -3.98 21.26
C VAL A 88 9.61 -2.50 21.02
N LEU A 89 10.60 -2.20 20.18
CA LEU A 89 10.98 -0.82 19.84
C LEU A 89 9.85 -0.05 19.14
N ILE A 90 9.11 -0.68 18.23
CA ILE A 90 7.98 -0.05 17.53
C ILE A 90 6.87 0.27 18.52
N TYR A 91 6.58 -0.67 19.43
CA TYR A 91 5.61 -0.45 20.49
C TYR A 91 6.02 0.74 21.36
N LEU A 92 7.29 0.83 21.76
CA LEU A 92 7.82 1.95 22.54
C LEU A 92 7.72 3.28 21.78
N LEU A 93 8.01 3.28 20.47
CA LEU A 93 7.92 4.48 19.64
C LEU A 93 6.47 4.95 19.48
N GLY A 94 5.53 4.03 19.29
CA GLY A 94 4.10 4.31 19.29
C GLY A 94 3.63 4.89 20.64
N ALA A 95 4.11 4.32 21.75
CA ALA A 95 3.83 4.82 23.09
C ALA A 95 4.40 6.22 23.33
N LEU A 96 5.63 6.49 22.88
CA LEU A 96 6.24 7.82 22.96
C LEU A 96 5.48 8.85 22.12
N SER A 97 5.06 8.48 20.89
CA SER A 97 4.23 9.35 20.04
C SER A 97 2.89 9.70 20.71
N LEU A 98 2.23 8.71 21.31
CA LEU A 98 1.01 8.91 22.09
C LEU A 98 1.23 9.90 23.24
N PHE A 99 2.26 9.69 24.07
CA PHE A 99 2.55 10.57 25.20
C PHE A 99 3.01 11.96 24.77
N PHE A 100 3.74 12.06 23.66
CA PHE A 100 4.10 13.35 23.08
C PHE A 100 2.84 14.15 22.72
N GLY A 101 1.85 13.52 22.09
CA GLY A 101 0.55 14.14 21.80
C GLY A 101 -0.18 14.60 23.06
N ILE A 102 -0.23 13.75 24.09
CA ILE A 102 -0.84 14.09 25.39
C ILE A 102 -0.14 15.29 26.03
N CYS A 103 1.19 15.28 26.13
CA CYS A 103 1.97 16.33 26.77
C CYS A 103 1.83 17.66 26.03
N LEU A 104 1.79 17.62 24.70
CA LEU A 104 1.67 18.82 23.86
C LEU A 104 0.27 19.44 24.02
N ALA A 105 -0.79 18.62 23.99
CA ALA A 105 -2.15 19.08 24.27
C ALA A 105 -2.33 19.56 25.71
N TRP A 106 -1.66 18.92 26.68
CA TRP A 106 -1.66 19.37 28.07
C TRP A 106 -1.02 20.74 28.19
N ALA A 107 0.19 20.94 27.68
CA ALA A 107 0.90 22.22 27.72
C ALA A 107 0.08 23.33 27.06
N TRP A 108 -0.48 23.07 25.86
CA TRP A 108 -1.34 24.03 25.18
C TRP A 108 -2.62 24.32 25.98
N GLY A 109 -3.28 23.28 26.50
CA GLY A 109 -4.48 23.40 27.32
C GLY A 109 -4.27 24.22 28.60
N LEU A 110 -3.10 24.13 29.25
CA LEU A 110 -2.76 24.98 30.40
C LEU A 110 -2.65 26.46 30.01
N ILE A 111 -2.05 26.75 28.85
CA ILE A 111 -1.96 28.11 28.31
C ILE A 111 -3.37 28.64 28.02
N VAL A 112 -4.20 27.84 27.34
CA VAL A 112 -5.60 28.18 27.06
C VAL A 112 -6.36 28.45 28.35
N MET A 113 -6.24 27.58 29.35
CA MET A 113 -6.97 27.74 30.61
C MET A 113 -6.56 29.04 31.32
N LYS A 114 -5.27 29.38 31.36
CA LYS A 114 -4.82 30.65 31.94
C LYS A 114 -5.34 31.86 31.16
N ALA A 115 -5.26 31.82 29.83
CA ALA A 115 -5.77 32.90 28.97
C ALA A 115 -7.29 33.08 29.12
N ALA A 116 -8.04 31.98 29.14
CA ALA A 116 -9.48 31.98 29.31
C ALA A 116 -9.89 32.50 30.70
N MET A 117 -9.18 32.09 31.76
CA MET A 117 -9.43 32.62 33.11
C MET A 117 -9.08 34.10 33.23
N ALA A 118 -8.03 34.58 32.56
CA ALA A 118 -7.67 35.99 32.53
C ALA A 118 -8.72 36.86 31.81
N ALA A 119 -9.47 36.29 30.86
CA ALA A 119 -10.53 37.00 30.14
C ALA A 119 -11.78 37.28 31.01
N ARG A 120 -11.95 36.60 32.15
CA ARG A 120 -13.07 36.80 33.08
C ARG A 120 -12.73 37.85 34.14
N PRO A 121 -13.50 38.96 34.27
CA PRO A 121 -13.30 39.96 35.33
C PRO A 121 -13.40 39.34 36.74
N ALA A 122 -12.54 39.80 37.66
CA ALA A 122 -12.49 39.25 39.03
C ALA A 122 -13.79 39.48 39.81
N ALA A 123 -14.44 40.64 39.63
CA ALA A 123 -15.71 40.97 40.27
C ALA A 123 -16.83 40.02 39.84
N ASP A 124 -16.99 39.80 38.52
CA ASP A 124 -18.02 38.90 37.97
C ASP A 124 -17.82 37.45 38.41
N ARG A 125 -16.56 37.00 38.48
CA ARG A 125 -16.23 35.65 38.99
C ARG A 125 -16.67 35.48 40.44
N GLN A 126 -16.35 36.46 41.29
CA GLN A 126 -16.68 36.38 42.72
C GLN A 126 -18.20 36.44 42.94
N ALA A 127 -18.91 37.31 42.22
CA ALA A 127 -20.36 37.40 42.26
C ALA A 127 -21.03 36.06 41.86
N ARG A 128 -20.57 35.44 40.77
CA ARG A 128 -21.09 34.13 40.34
C ARG A 128 -20.79 33.01 41.33
N LEU A 129 -19.59 32.99 41.92
CA LEU A 129 -19.23 32.03 42.98
C LEU A 129 -20.12 32.16 44.21
N GLN A 130 -20.39 33.38 44.66
CA GLN A 130 -21.30 33.63 45.79
C GLN A 130 -22.73 33.17 45.47
N SER A 131 -23.24 33.51 44.27
CA SER A 131 -24.57 33.05 43.84
C SER A 131 -24.66 31.52 43.76
N LEU A 132 -23.60 30.85 43.30
CA LEU A 132 -23.55 29.39 43.23
C LEU A 132 -23.62 28.76 44.62
N GLN A 133 -22.86 29.30 45.59
CA GLN A 133 -22.88 28.82 46.97
C GLN A 133 -24.27 28.98 47.60
N GLN A 134 -24.93 30.12 47.40
CA GLN A 134 -26.28 30.37 47.91
C GLN A 134 -27.31 29.41 47.32
N LEU A 135 -27.29 29.21 45.99
CA LEU A 135 -28.18 28.29 45.30
C LEU A 135 -27.91 26.83 45.66
N ALA A 136 -26.65 26.44 45.83
CA ALA A 136 -26.28 25.10 46.24
C ALA A 136 -26.78 24.76 47.65
N VAL A 137 -26.69 25.70 48.60
CA VAL A 137 -27.23 25.52 49.96
C VAL A 137 -28.76 25.49 49.94
N ALA A 138 -29.40 26.36 49.16
CA ALA A 138 -30.86 26.36 49.02
C ALA A 138 -31.37 25.02 48.44
N GLN A 139 -30.71 24.51 47.40
CA GLN A 139 -31.06 23.23 46.79
C GLN A 139 -30.74 22.04 47.70
N ALA A 140 -29.64 22.09 48.45
CA ALA A 140 -29.30 21.08 49.47
C ALA A 140 -30.38 21.00 50.55
N ASN A 141 -30.84 22.15 51.06
CA ASN A 141 -31.91 22.23 52.05
C ASN A 141 -33.25 21.73 51.51
N ALA A 142 -33.56 21.98 50.24
CA ALA A 142 -34.82 21.56 49.61
C ALA A 142 -34.85 20.08 49.22
N THR A 143 -33.71 19.48 48.86
CA THR A 143 -33.63 18.12 48.29
C THR A 143 -32.96 17.09 49.20
N GLY A 144 -32.37 17.52 50.32
CA GLY A 144 -31.62 16.65 51.24
C GLY A 144 -30.26 16.17 50.70
N ILE A 145 -29.79 16.73 49.58
CA ILE A 145 -28.52 16.35 48.94
C ILE A 145 -27.37 17.17 49.53
N ALA A 146 -26.18 16.58 49.67
CA ALA A 146 -24.99 17.29 50.14
C ALA A 146 -24.71 18.56 49.29
N PRO A 147 -24.36 19.70 49.91
CA PRO A 147 -24.19 20.98 49.22
C PRO A 147 -23.09 20.95 48.15
N GLY A 148 -22.06 20.12 48.32
CA GLY A 148 -21.01 19.93 47.30
C GLY A 148 -21.53 19.25 46.02
N VAL A 149 -22.46 18.29 46.15
CA VAL A 149 -23.07 17.62 44.99
C VAL A 149 -24.04 18.58 44.29
N ALA A 150 -24.84 19.34 45.04
CA ALA A 150 -25.71 20.38 44.49
C ALA A 150 -24.91 21.44 43.72
N ALA A 151 -23.80 21.91 44.29
CA ALA A 151 -22.88 22.83 43.63
C ALA A 151 -22.31 22.25 42.33
N GLN A 152 -21.89 20.98 42.33
CA GLN A 152 -21.36 20.31 41.14
C GLN A 152 -22.41 20.21 40.01
N ARG A 153 -23.68 19.94 40.35
CA ARG A 153 -24.79 19.91 39.37
C ARG A 153 -24.98 21.29 38.73
N LEU A 154 -25.05 22.35 39.54
CA LEU A 154 -25.19 23.73 39.06
C LEU A 154 -24.02 24.17 38.15
N VAL A 155 -22.80 23.71 38.43
CA VAL A 155 -21.66 23.94 37.53
C VAL A 155 -21.89 23.30 36.17
N TYR A 156 -22.28 22.01 36.12
CA TYR A 156 -22.54 21.31 34.86
C TYR A 156 -23.80 21.80 34.13
N ASP A 157 -24.76 22.38 34.84
CA ASP A 157 -25.92 23.05 34.25
C ASP A 157 -25.56 24.41 33.65
N GLY A 158 -24.29 24.82 33.74
CA GLY A 158 -23.77 25.97 33.01
C GLY A 158 -23.81 27.29 33.79
N HIS A 159 -24.06 27.28 35.10
CA HIS A 159 -24.13 28.51 35.93
C HIS A 159 -22.84 29.33 35.89
N MET A 160 -21.70 28.68 35.63
CA MET A 160 -20.38 29.31 35.54
C MET A 160 -19.98 29.74 34.13
N LEU A 161 -20.81 29.51 33.10
CA LEU A 161 -20.46 29.79 31.71
C LEU A 161 -20.37 31.29 31.41
N ASP A 162 -19.28 31.69 30.76
CA ASP A 162 -19.03 33.06 30.34
C ASP A 162 -18.63 33.07 28.85
N ALA A 163 -19.24 33.95 28.07
CA ALA A 163 -18.99 34.08 26.64
C ALA A 163 -17.52 34.44 26.35
N ARG A 164 -16.88 35.27 27.19
CA ARG A 164 -15.47 35.68 26.99
C ARG A 164 -14.52 34.50 27.14
N VAL A 165 -14.74 33.71 28.20
CA VAL A 165 -13.96 32.50 28.52
C VAL A 165 -14.16 31.45 27.43
N SER A 166 -15.41 31.27 26.99
CA SER A 166 -15.76 30.31 25.93
C SER A 166 -15.12 30.69 24.59
N ALA A 167 -15.19 31.96 24.20
CA ALA A 167 -14.61 32.45 22.95
C ALA A 167 -13.08 32.28 22.90
N VAL A 168 -12.38 32.64 23.97
CA VAL A 168 -10.91 32.45 24.07
C VAL A 168 -10.56 30.97 24.03
N THR A 169 -11.31 30.13 24.76
CA THR A 169 -11.10 28.68 24.77
C THR A 169 -11.25 28.08 23.38
N PHE A 170 -12.35 28.37 22.69
CA PHE A 170 -12.63 27.85 21.35
C PHE A 170 -11.59 28.31 20.34
N CYS A 171 -11.24 29.59 20.33
CA CYS A 171 -10.26 30.13 19.38
C CYS A 171 -8.90 29.44 19.52
N MET A 172 -8.37 29.36 20.74
CA MET A 172 -7.04 28.78 20.95
C MET A 172 -7.01 27.25 20.79
N VAL A 173 -8.05 26.53 21.23
CA VAL A 173 -8.08 25.06 21.08
C VAL A 173 -8.36 24.66 19.63
N CYS A 174 -9.21 25.37 18.90
CA CYS A 174 -9.47 25.06 17.50
C CYS A 174 -8.24 25.29 16.61
N VAL A 175 -7.44 26.33 16.88
CA VAL A 175 -6.14 26.54 16.20
C VAL A 175 -5.22 25.35 16.45
N PHE A 176 -5.19 24.83 17.68
CA PHE A 176 -4.39 23.67 18.01
C PHE A 176 -4.85 22.39 17.30
N ILE A 177 -6.15 22.13 17.32
CA ILE A 177 -6.76 20.98 16.62
C ILE A 177 -6.48 21.07 15.12
N TYR A 178 -6.55 22.26 14.52
CA TYR A 178 -6.19 22.47 13.12
C TYR A 178 -4.74 22.06 12.82
N LEU A 179 -3.79 22.53 13.62
CA LEU A 179 -2.37 22.21 13.43
C LEU A 179 -2.09 20.72 13.59
N MET A 180 -2.71 20.07 14.59
CA MET A 180 -2.57 18.62 14.82
C MET A 180 -3.22 17.78 13.71
N ALA A 181 -4.42 18.17 13.24
CA ALA A 181 -5.10 17.50 12.13
C ALA A 181 -4.29 17.60 10.84
N ARG A 182 -3.74 18.78 10.54
CA ARG A 182 -2.85 18.99 9.40
C ARG A 182 -1.55 18.18 9.51
N LEU A 183 -0.95 18.12 10.71
CA LEU A 183 0.25 17.33 10.96
C LEU A 183 0.02 15.85 10.61
N ARG A 184 -1.14 15.28 10.97
CA ARG A 184 -1.51 13.92 10.60
C ARG A 184 -1.73 13.74 9.09
N ALA A 185 -2.41 14.69 8.44
CA ALA A 185 -2.65 14.60 7.00
C ALA A 185 -1.33 14.61 6.21
N SER A 186 -0.42 15.52 6.56
CA SER A 186 0.91 15.62 5.94
C SER A 186 1.89 14.51 6.36
N ASN A 187 1.76 13.96 7.55
CA ASN A 187 2.59 12.87 8.05
C ASN A 187 1.74 11.85 8.83
N PRO A 188 1.29 10.76 8.17
CA PRO A 188 0.47 9.71 8.79
C PRO A 188 1.12 9.03 10.01
N LYS A 189 2.45 9.07 10.15
CA LYS A 189 3.16 8.53 11.34
C LYS A 189 2.72 9.23 12.64
N MET A 190 2.25 10.47 12.55
CA MET A 190 1.81 11.26 13.70
C MET A 190 0.33 11.03 14.03
N ALA A 191 -0.31 9.99 13.50
CA ALA A 191 -1.71 9.69 13.77
C ALA A 191 -2.00 9.50 15.27
N PHE A 192 -1.16 8.76 16.01
CA PHE A 192 -1.34 8.62 17.46
C PHE A 192 -1.14 9.95 18.19
N THR A 193 -0.10 10.71 17.83
CA THR A 193 0.11 12.06 18.35
C THR A 193 -1.15 12.92 18.19
N GLN A 194 -1.76 12.95 17.00
CA GLN A 194 -2.97 13.72 16.70
C GLN A 194 -4.21 13.22 17.44
N ILE A 195 -4.46 11.91 17.45
CA ILE A 195 -5.66 11.34 18.10
C ILE A 195 -5.65 11.68 19.59
N PHE A 196 -4.55 11.41 20.28
CA PHE A 196 -4.46 11.66 21.72
C PHE A 196 -4.34 13.14 22.05
N SER A 197 -3.70 13.95 21.20
CA SER A 197 -3.69 15.41 21.40
C SER A 197 -5.09 15.99 21.23
N THR A 198 -5.90 15.47 20.31
CA THR A 198 -7.29 15.92 20.10
C THR A 198 -8.17 15.54 21.30
N ILE A 199 -8.13 14.27 21.74
CA ILE A 199 -8.91 13.79 22.90
C ILE A 199 -8.64 14.63 24.17
N ILE A 200 -7.37 14.93 24.45
CA ILE A 200 -7.01 15.78 25.61
C ILE A 200 -7.44 17.24 25.38
N SER A 201 -7.35 17.74 24.14
CA SER A 201 -7.82 19.08 23.79
C SER A 201 -9.33 19.23 23.93
N ASP A 202 -10.10 18.19 23.62
CA ASP A 202 -11.56 18.18 23.80
C ASP A 202 -11.93 18.27 25.27
N LEU A 203 -11.14 17.68 26.16
CA LEU A 203 -11.30 17.81 27.60
C LEU A 203 -11.18 19.28 28.01
N PHE A 204 -10.16 19.98 27.52
CA PHE A 204 -10.01 21.43 27.77
C PHE A 204 -11.14 22.23 27.13
N LEU A 205 -11.48 21.96 25.86
CA LEU A 205 -12.54 22.66 25.13
C LEU A 205 -13.87 22.63 25.87
N ASN A 206 -14.24 21.46 26.42
CA ASN A 206 -15.52 21.25 27.05
C ASN A 206 -15.53 21.63 28.53
N TYR A 207 -14.47 21.40 29.30
CA TYR A 207 -14.53 21.61 30.76
C TYR A 207 -13.97 22.97 31.21
N VAL A 208 -13.05 23.60 30.48
CA VAL A 208 -12.48 24.92 30.87
C VAL A 208 -13.56 26.01 31.04
N PRO A 209 -14.55 26.14 30.13
CA PRO A 209 -15.58 27.18 30.26
C PRO A 209 -16.45 27.05 31.52
N LEU A 210 -16.58 25.83 32.05
CA LEU A 210 -17.37 25.53 33.26
C LEU A 210 -16.61 25.80 34.55
N LEU A 211 -15.28 25.64 34.55
CA LEU A 211 -14.53 25.68 35.78
C LEU A 211 -14.42 27.11 36.35
N PRO A 212 -14.58 27.28 37.67
CA PRO A 212 -14.42 28.60 38.30
C PRO A 212 -12.94 28.95 38.57
N SER A 213 -12.06 27.95 38.64
CA SER A 213 -10.66 28.09 39.02
C SER A 213 -9.75 27.27 38.11
N PHE A 214 -8.47 27.63 38.10
CA PHE A 214 -7.43 26.89 37.38
C PHE A 214 -7.31 25.45 37.92
N SER A 215 -7.26 24.47 37.02
CA SER A 215 -7.08 23.05 37.33
C SER A 215 -6.17 22.42 36.28
N GLY A 216 -4.87 22.42 36.58
CA GLY A 216 -3.86 21.89 35.68
C GLY A 216 -3.82 20.36 35.59
N THR A 217 -4.52 19.65 36.48
CA THR A 217 -4.47 18.19 36.62
C THR A 217 -5.63 17.47 35.92
N MET A 218 -6.52 18.20 35.25
CA MET A 218 -7.70 17.63 34.57
C MET A 218 -7.36 16.46 33.62
N PRO A 219 -6.28 16.50 32.81
CA PRO A 219 -5.94 15.37 31.93
C PRO A 219 -5.57 14.08 32.66
N LEU A 220 -5.21 14.12 33.95
CA LEU A 220 -4.81 12.91 34.71
C LEU A 220 -5.86 11.80 34.69
N ALA A 221 -7.14 12.15 34.53
CA ALA A 221 -8.23 11.18 34.39
C ALA A 221 -8.01 10.20 33.21
N LEU A 222 -7.40 10.65 32.12
CA LEU A 222 -7.08 9.82 30.94
C LEU A 222 -5.60 9.42 30.89
N VAL A 223 -4.69 10.25 31.40
CA VAL A 223 -3.25 9.97 31.37
C VAL A 223 -2.87 8.78 32.27
N LYS A 224 -3.45 8.68 33.47
CA LYS A 224 -3.20 7.55 34.38
C LYS A 224 -3.54 6.19 33.73
N PRO A 225 -4.78 5.94 33.26
CA PRO A 225 -5.11 4.67 32.63
C PRO A 225 -4.34 4.45 31.32
N ALA A 226 -4.04 5.50 30.54
CA ALA A 226 -3.20 5.37 29.35
C ALA A 226 -1.79 4.83 29.68
N GLY A 227 -1.15 5.37 30.72
CA GLY A 227 0.18 4.91 31.13
C GLY A 227 0.18 3.49 31.70
N ILE A 228 -0.88 3.10 32.39
CA ILE A 228 -1.04 1.71 32.84
C ILE A 228 -1.19 0.77 31.62
N GLY A 229 -2.03 1.13 30.64
CA GLY A 229 -2.20 0.36 29.41
C GLY A 229 -0.89 0.19 28.65
N VAL A 230 -0.13 1.30 28.49
CA VAL A 230 1.19 1.29 27.85
C VAL A 230 2.17 0.39 28.63
N GLY A 231 2.24 0.55 29.95
CA GLY A 231 3.12 -0.23 30.81
C GLY A 231 2.83 -1.73 30.76
N LEU A 232 1.56 -2.12 30.82
CA LEU A 232 1.13 -3.51 30.68
C LEU A 232 1.46 -4.09 29.30
N GLY A 233 1.27 -3.32 28.23
CA GLY A 233 1.66 -3.79 26.89
C GLY A 233 3.17 -3.93 26.74
N LEU A 234 3.97 -3.05 27.35
CA LEU A 234 5.44 -3.18 27.37
C LEU A 234 5.86 -4.44 28.15
N ALA A 235 5.32 -4.64 29.35
CA ALA A 235 5.56 -5.85 30.15
C ALA A 235 5.19 -7.12 29.38
N SER A 236 4.02 -7.15 28.72
CA SER A 236 3.63 -8.30 27.90
C SER A 236 4.58 -8.56 26.73
N SER A 237 5.11 -7.51 26.10
CA SER A 237 6.05 -7.60 24.98
C SER A 237 7.40 -8.18 25.38
N ILE A 238 7.82 -7.98 26.63
CA ILE A 238 9.10 -8.45 27.17
C ILE A 238 8.96 -9.85 27.76
N LEU A 239 7.89 -10.11 28.52
CA LEU A 239 7.69 -11.37 29.26
C LEU A 239 7.24 -12.53 28.36
N PHE A 240 6.38 -12.26 27.37
CA PHE A 240 5.80 -13.30 26.52
C PHE A 240 6.34 -13.21 25.10
N PHE A 241 7.21 -14.15 24.71
CA PHE A 241 7.74 -14.29 23.34
C PHE A 241 8.28 -12.96 22.74
N PRO A 242 9.39 -12.41 23.28
CA PRO A 242 9.98 -11.18 22.76
C PRO A 242 10.39 -11.36 21.30
N ARG A 243 10.05 -10.39 20.45
CA ARG A 243 10.44 -10.35 19.03
C ARG A 243 11.34 -9.16 18.76
N SER A 244 12.50 -9.43 18.17
CA SER A 244 13.39 -8.39 17.63
C SER A 244 13.08 -8.12 16.15
N THR A 245 13.50 -6.96 15.65
CA THR A 245 13.40 -6.56 14.25
C THR A 245 14.06 -7.59 13.34
N SER A 246 15.25 -8.08 13.70
CA SER A 246 15.95 -9.10 12.91
C SER A 246 15.16 -10.40 12.80
N HIS A 247 14.40 -10.79 13.83
CA HIS A 247 13.57 -11.99 13.75
C HIS A 247 12.40 -11.80 12.78
N VAL A 248 11.74 -10.65 12.83
CA VAL A 248 10.59 -10.34 11.96
C VAL A 248 11.03 -10.22 10.50
N VAL A 249 12.17 -9.57 10.24
CA VAL A 249 12.74 -9.44 8.90
C VAL A 249 13.10 -10.81 8.32
N LEU A 250 13.83 -11.64 9.06
CA LEU A 250 14.24 -12.97 8.59
C LEU A 250 13.04 -13.89 8.34
N ASP A 251 12.02 -13.87 9.20
CA ASP A 251 10.78 -14.60 8.95
C ASP A 251 10.10 -14.11 7.65
N SER A 252 10.09 -12.80 7.42
CA SER A 252 9.47 -12.23 6.21
C SER A 252 10.27 -12.59 4.96
N MET A 253 11.60 -12.65 5.05
CA MET A 253 12.47 -13.14 3.99
C MET A 253 12.18 -14.62 3.69
N GLU A 254 12.01 -15.46 4.72
CA GLU A 254 11.62 -16.86 4.58
C GLU A 254 10.28 -17.00 3.83
N ASP A 255 9.28 -16.23 4.23
CA ASP A 255 7.94 -16.20 3.61
C ASP A 255 7.99 -15.75 2.13
N ILE A 256 8.84 -14.75 1.81
CA ILE A 256 9.03 -14.26 0.44
C ILE A 256 9.70 -15.34 -0.42
N VAL A 257 10.79 -15.94 0.05
CA VAL A 257 11.54 -16.98 -0.67
C VAL A 257 10.64 -18.18 -0.98
N GLU A 258 9.80 -18.59 -0.04
CA GLU A 258 8.83 -19.66 -0.25
C GLU A 258 7.81 -19.31 -1.34
N LEU A 259 7.31 -18.08 -1.38
CA LEU A 259 6.34 -17.64 -2.38
C LEU A 259 6.95 -17.45 -3.77
N LEU A 260 8.26 -17.16 -3.88
CA LEU A 260 8.96 -17.03 -5.15
C LEU A 260 9.05 -18.35 -5.93
N LYS A 261 8.91 -19.50 -5.25
CA LYS A 261 8.84 -20.82 -5.91
C LYS A 261 7.58 -20.97 -6.78
N MET A 262 6.48 -20.30 -6.43
CA MET A 262 5.20 -20.43 -7.13
C MET A 262 5.23 -19.86 -8.56
N PRO A 263 5.71 -18.63 -8.83
CA PRO A 263 5.91 -18.15 -10.20
C PRO A 263 6.78 -19.05 -11.09
N LEU A 264 7.81 -19.67 -10.51
CA LEU A 264 8.69 -20.60 -11.22
C LEU A 264 7.93 -21.88 -11.62
N ALA A 265 7.14 -22.44 -10.70
CA ALA A 265 6.26 -23.57 -11.00
C ALA A 265 5.14 -23.23 -12.00
N LEU A 266 4.62 -22.00 -11.98
CA LEU A 266 3.63 -21.55 -12.97
C LEU A 266 4.24 -21.37 -14.36
N THR A 267 5.56 -21.14 -14.46
CA THR A 267 6.25 -21.02 -15.74
C THR A 267 6.28 -22.36 -16.48
N SER A 268 6.49 -23.48 -15.79
CA SER A 268 6.44 -24.80 -16.43
C SER A 268 5.03 -25.13 -16.94
N LEU A 269 3.99 -24.75 -16.19
CA LEU A 269 2.60 -24.88 -16.62
C LEU A 269 2.24 -23.97 -17.81
N ALA A 270 2.80 -22.75 -17.86
CA ALA A 270 2.55 -21.81 -18.95
C ALA A 270 3.21 -22.19 -20.27
N LEU A 271 4.15 -23.13 -20.22
CA LEU A 271 4.78 -23.71 -21.38
C LEU A 271 4.09 -25.03 -21.80
N ASP A 272 3.33 -25.70 -20.92
CA ASP A 272 2.60 -26.93 -21.23
C ASP A 272 1.29 -26.66 -22.01
N LYS A 273 1.17 -27.17 -23.24
CA LYS A 273 -0.02 -27.00 -24.10
C LYS A 273 -1.21 -27.86 -23.65
N ASP A 274 -0.97 -28.94 -22.90
CA ASP A 274 -2.02 -29.86 -22.39
C ASP A 274 -2.48 -29.48 -20.96
N GLY A 275 -2.00 -28.35 -20.42
CA GLY A 275 -2.38 -27.82 -19.11
C GLY A 275 -3.72 -27.07 -19.11
N GLU A 276 -4.40 -27.03 -17.95
CA GLU A 276 -5.54 -26.13 -17.68
C GLU A 276 -5.19 -24.69 -18.13
N GLU A 277 -6.10 -23.99 -18.83
CA GLU A 277 -5.91 -22.56 -19.16
C GLU A 277 -5.51 -21.78 -17.90
N LEU A 278 -4.34 -21.14 -17.94
CA LEU A 278 -3.85 -20.34 -16.81
C LEU A 278 -4.78 -19.14 -16.56
N ASP A 279 -5.43 -19.14 -15.40
CA ASP A 279 -6.25 -18.01 -14.97
C ASP A 279 -5.34 -16.79 -14.72
N ILE A 280 -5.51 -15.76 -15.55
CA ILE A 280 -4.82 -14.46 -15.43
C ILE A 280 -5.02 -13.86 -14.04
N LYS A 281 -6.18 -14.08 -13.41
CA LYS A 281 -6.47 -13.57 -12.06
C LYS A 281 -5.57 -14.24 -11.03
N GLN A 282 -5.25 -15.52 -11.19
CA GLN A 282 -4.33 -16.24 -10.31
C GLN A 282 -2.90 -15.66 -10.42
N LEU A 283 -2.42 -15.41 -11.64
CA LEU A 283 -1.10 -14.78 -11.87
C LEU A 283 -1.01 -13.39 -11.21
N GLN A 284 -2.05 -12.57 -11.37
CA GLN A 284 -2.14 -11.24 -10.74
C GLN A 284 -2.19 -11.32 -9.21
N LYS A 285 -2.92 -12.30 -8.67
CA LYS A 285 -3.00 -12.53 -7.22
C LYS A 285 -1.66 -12.97 -6.63
N THR A 286 -0.93 -13.84 -7.31
CA THR A 286 0.42 -14.26 -6.88
C THR A 286 1.39 -13.08 -6.89
N ARG A 287 1.38 -12.28 -7.97
CA ARG A 287 2.20 -11.08 -8.10
C ARG A 287 1.96 -10.08 -6.97
N SER A 288 0.70 -9.71 -6.74
CA SER A 288 0.32 -8.76 -5.68
C SER A 288 0.68 -9.28 -4.29
N ARG A 289 0.54 -10.59 -4.04
CA ARG A 289 0.94 -11.20 -2.76
C ARG A 289 2.44 -11.08 -2.48
N ILE A 290 3.29 -11.36 -3.48
CA ILE A 290 4.76 -11.27 -3.35
C ILE A 290 5.17 -9.81 -3.07
N ILE A 291 4.68 -8.87 -3.88
CA ILE A 291 4.98 -7.44 -3.71
C ILE A 291 4.48 -6.94 -2.35
N GLY A 292 3.27 -7.34 -1.95
CA GLY A 292 2.69 -6.94 -0.68
C GLY A 292 3.50 -7.41 0.54
N LEU A 293 4.08 -8.61 0.50
CA LEU A 293 4.95 -9.10 1.58
C LEU A 293 6.29 -8.37 1.64
N TYR A 294 6.90 -8.09 0.48
CA TYR A 294 8.12 -7.29 0.42
C TYR A 294 7.89 -5.88 0.98
N GLN A 295 6.79 -5.23 0.61
CA GLN A 295 6.41 -3.91 1.14
C GLN A 295 6.12 -3.91 2.65
N LYS A 296 5.64 -5.03 3.20
CA LYS A 296 5.47 -5.19 4.67
C LYS A 296 6.80 -5.35 5.39
N MET A 297 7.78 -6.00 4.75
CA MET A 297 9.11 -6.22 5.31
C MET A 297 9.99 -4.96 5.22
N GLU A 298 9.91 -4.19 4.14
CA GLU A 298 10.81 -3.06 3.85
C GLU A 298 10.89 -2.02 4.98
N PRO A 299 9.78 -1.57 5.61
CA PRO A 299 9.84 -0.70 6.78
C PRO A 299 10.61 -1.32 7.94
N ALA A 300 10.51 -2.63 8.17
CA ALA A 300 11.24 -3.29 9.25
C ALA A 300 12.76 -3.30 9.01
N LEU A 301 13.21 -3.29 7.75
CA LEU A 301 14.64 -3.20 7.42
C LEU A 301 15.25 -1.87 7.90
N ALA A 302 14.54 -0.75 7.77
CA ALA A 302 15.01 0.55 8.23
C ALA A 302 15.21 0.62 9.77
N PHE A 303 14.56 -0.29 10.50
CA PHE A 303 14.63 -0.37 11.97
C PHE A 303 15.65 -1.41 12.46
N LEU A 304 16.28 -2.19 11.58
CA LEU A 304 17.35 -3.12 11.95
C LEU A 304 18.48 -2.47 12.77
N PRO A 305 19.03 -1.30 12.40
CA PRO A 305 20.14 -0.69 13.15
C PRO A 305 19.73 -0.08 14.50
N LEU A 306 18.42 0.01 14.77
CA LEU A 306 17.87 0.65 15.96
C LEU A 306 17.53 -0.33 17.08
N ASP A 307 17.43 -1.63 16.77
CA ASP A 307 16.92 -2.63 17.71
C ASP A 307 18.02 -3.47 18.34
N PHE A 308 17.75 -3.95 19.55
CA PHE A 308 18.57 -4.97 20.19
C PHE A 308 18.24 -6.32 19.57
N SER A 309 19.26 -7.09 19.17
CA SER A 309 19.01 -8.42 18.63
C SER A 309 19.94 -9.47 19.20
N VAL A 310 19.39 -10.65 19.44
CA VAL A 310 20.13 -11.85 19.84
C VAL A 310 20.03 -12.83 18.69
N GLY A 311 21.16 -13.27 18.14
CA GLY A 311 21.19 -14.20 17.01
C GLY A 311 22.59 -14.37 16.42
N CYS A 312 22.72 -15.28 15.44
CA CYS A 312 23.97 -15.46 14.69
C CYS A 312 24.24 -14.27 13.74
N TRP A 313 23.19 -13.71 13.14
CA TRP A 313 23.28 -12.61 12.18
C TRP A 313 22.91 -11.27 12.82
N GLY A 314 23.75 -10.27 12.63
CA GLY A 314 23.53 -8.90 13.07
C GLY A 314 22.74 -8.07 12.05
N ALA A 315 22.48 -6.80 12.38
CA ALA A 315 21.75 -5.87 11.51
C ALA A 315 22.42 -5.69 10.14
N ARG A 316 23.75 -5.53 10.11
CA ARG A 316 24.54 -5.37 8.88
C ARG A 316 24.50 -6.62 8.00
N ASP A 317 24.58 -7.80 8.61
CA ASP A 317 24.55 -9.08 7.89
C ASP A 317 23.21 -9.26 7.17
N VAL A 318 22.10 -9.02 7.88
CA VAL A 318 20.75 -9.11 7.31
C VAL A 318 20.50 -8.04 6.26
N GLU A 319 21.06 -6.84 6.44
CA GLU A 319 20.98 -5.76 5.44
C GLU A 319 21.64 -6.16 4.11
N THR A 320 22.72 -6.95 4.14
CA THR A 320 23.37 -7.44 2.91
C THR A 320 22.47 -8.32 2.04
N PHE A 321 21.45 -8.96 2.61
CA PHE A 321 20.51 -9.79 1.86
C PHE A 321 19.45 -8.99 1.10
N LYS A 322 19.21 -7.73 1.49
CA LYS A 322 18.14 -6.90 0.93
C LYS A 322 18.23 -6.81 -0.59
N GLU A 323 19.40 -6.46 -1.10
CA GLU A 323 19.61 -6.16 -2.51
C GLU A 323 19.57 -7.43 -3.39
N PRO A 324 20.30 -8.53 -3.07
CA PRO A 324 20.16 -9.79 -3.79
C PRO A 324 18.73 -10.34 -3.77
N MET A 325 18.02 -10.25 -2.64
CA MET A 325 16.62 -10.69 -2.53
C MET A 325 15.70 -9.86 -3.44
N ARG A 326 15.87 -8.54 -3.45
CA ARG A 326 15.11 -7.62 -4.30
C ARG A 326 15.31 -7.94 -5.78
N GLN A 327 16.56 -8.22 -6.18
CA GLN A 327 16.89 -8.57 -7.57
C GLN A 327 16.35 -9.95 -7.97
N ALA A 328 16.44 -10.95 -7.10
CA ALA A 328 15.85 -12.27 -7.30
C ALA A 328 14.32 -12.17 -7.44
N MET A 329 13.66 -11.43 -6.54
CA MET A 329 12.22 -11.16 -6.64
C MET A 329 11.85 -10.45 -7.96
N ALA A 330 12.58 -9.41 -8.35
CA ALA A 330 12.31 -8.65 -9.57
C ALA A 330 12.47 -9.50 -10.84
N SER A 331 13.51 -10.35 -10.90
CA SER A 331 13.74 -11.24 -12.05
C SER A 331 12.66 -12.33 -12.17
N ILE A 332 12.25 -12.94 -11.05
CA ILE A 332 11.18 -13.97 -11.03
C ILE A 332 9.81 -13.35 -11.37
N LEU A 333 9.50 -12.16 -10.85
CA LEU A 333 8.26 -11.45 -11.23
C LEU A 333 8.27 -11.02 -12.70
N SER A 334 9.43 -10.63 -13.24
CA SER A 334 9.57 -10.31 -14.66
C SER A 334 9.28 -11.52 -15.56
N LEU A 335 9.64 -12.74 -15.12
CA LEU A 335 9.27 -13.99 -15.79
C LEU A 335 7.75 -14.22 -15.75
N LEU A 336 7.12 -14.08 -14.58
CA LEU A 336 5.65 -14.18 -14.44
C LEU A 336 4.91 -13.21 -15.37
N GLU A 337 5.40 -11.97 -15.46
CA GLU A 337 4.80 -10.95 -16.31
C GLU A 337 5.02 -11.20 -17.80
N LEU A 338 6.08 -11.91 -18.21
CA LEU A 338 6.26 -12.34 -19.59
C LEU A 338 5.08 -13.22 -20.02
N HIS A 339 4.67 -14.16 -19.16
CA HIS A 339 3.50 -15.01 -19.39
C HIS A 339 2.18 -14.22 -19.38
N MET A 340 2.00 -13.32 -18.41
CA MET A 340 0.81 -12.46 -18.37
C MET A 340 0.66 -11.63 -19.66
N ASN A 341 1.75 -11.03 -20.14
CA ASN A 341 1.73 -10.21 -21.36
C ASN A 341 1.50 -11.04 -22.62
N ARG A 342 1.98 -12.28 -22.67
CA ARG A 342 1.69 -13.21 -23.77
C ARG A 342 0.19 -13.51 -23.83
N ILE A 343 -0.40 -13.96 -22.73
CA ILE A 343 -1.83 -14.30 -22.65
C ILE A 343 -2.68 -13.06 -23.00
N TYR A 344 -2.35 -11.90 -22.43
CA TYR A 344 -3.07 -10.66 -22.70
C TYR A 344 -2.97 -10.22 -24.17
N GLY A 345 -1.78 -10.35 -24.76
CA GLY A 345 -1.54 -10.05 -26.17
C GLY A 345 -2.34 -10.96 -27.10
N ASP A 346 -2.41 -12.25 -26.79
CA ASP A 346 -3.15 -13.24 -27.59
C ASP A 346 -4.65 -12.95 -27.58
N VAL A 347 -5.25 -12.73 -26.40
CA VAL A 347 -6.68 -12.35 -26.26
C VAL A 347 -7.00 -11.06 -27.02
N ARG A 348 -6.15 -10.03 -26.88
CA ARG A 348 -6.34 -8.75 -27.57
C ARG A 348 -6.24 -8.89 -29.07
N SER A 349 -5.26 -9.65 -29.55
CA SER A 349 -5.09 -9.88 -30.98
C SER A 349 -6.31 -10.58 -31.58
N ALA A 350 -6.88 -11.55 -30.86
CA ALA A 350 -8.11 -12.24 -31.25
C ALA A 350 -9.32 -11.28 -31.31
N ASP A 351 -9.52 -10.42 -30.30
CA ASP A 351 -10.61 -9.43 -30.29
C ASP A 351 -10.48 -8.41 -31.43
N ALA A 352 -9.28 -7.85 -31.64
CA ALA A 352 -9.03 -6.90 -32.73
C ALA A 352 -9.25 -7.52 -34.12
N LEU A 353 -8.85 -8.79 -34.30
CA LEU A 353 -9.10 -9.54 -35.54
C LEU A 353 -10.59 -9.82 -35.74
N LYS A 354 -11.29 -10.29 -34.71
CA LYS A 354 -12.73 -10.57 -34.75
C LYS A 354 -13.53 -9.33 -35.17
N ARG A 355 -13.25 -8.17 -34.57
CA ARG A 355 -13.91 -6.91 -34.93
C ARG A 355 -13.58 -6.46 -36.35
N HIS A 356 -12.36 -6.73 -36.82
CA HIS A 356 -11.98 -6.42 -38.20
C HIS A 356 -12.71 -7.30 -39.22
N GLU A 357 -12.90 -8.60 -38.91
CA GLU A 357 -13.70 -9.53 -39.71
C GLU A 357 -15.19 -9.14 -39.74
N GLU A 358 -15.77 -8.83 -38.57
CA GLU A 358 -17.13 -8.30 -38.45
C GLU A 358 -17.29 -7.05 -39.33
N ARG A 359 -16.31 -6.14 -39.31
CA ARG A 359 -16.32 -4.94 -40.15
C ARG A 359 -16.23 -5.24 -41.66
N LYS A 360 -15.40 -6.20 -42.08
CA LYS A 360 -15.35 -6.65 -43.48
C LYS A 360 -16.68 -7.26 -43.93
N SER A 361 -17.34 -8.01 -43.04
CA SER A 361 -18.64 -8.63 -43.33
C SER A 361 -19.78 -7.60 -43.46
N MET A 362 -19.83 -6.60 -42.58
CA MET A 362 -20.81 -5.50 -42.63
C MET A 362 -20.55 -4.49 -43.74
N GLN A 363 -19.39 -4.54 -44.41
CA GLN A 363 -19.12 -3.72 -45.59
C GLN A 363 -19.96 -4.15 -46.80
N ASN A 364 -20.55 -5.35 -46.76
CA ASN A 364 -21.40 -5.92 -47.80
C ASN A 364 -22.91 -5.72 -47.56
N GLU A 365 -23.34 -5.18 -46.41
CA GLU A 365 -24.76 -4.96 -46.06
C GLU A 365 -25.06 -3.48 -45.81
N ASP A 366 -26.11 -2.93 -46.45
CA ASP A 366 -26.55 -1.52 -46.40
C ASP A 366 -27.21 -1.12 -45.05
N GLU A 367 -26.82 -1.74 -43.93
CA GLU A 367 -27.37 -1.41 -42.61
C GLU A 367 -26.63 -0.27 -41.89
N LYS A 368 -27.38 0.49 -41.09
CA LYS A 368 -26.86 1.57 -40.23
C LYS A 368 -25.84 1.01 -39.24
N ARG A 369 -24.56 1.19 -39.55
CA ARG A 369 -23.41 0.78 -38.73
C ARG A 369 -23.53 1.26 -37.28
N PRO A 370 -23.49 0.38 -36.27
CA PRO A 370 -23.30 0.80 -34.88
C PRO A 370 -21.90 1.43 -34.74
N HIS A 371 -21.83 2.66 -34.22
CA HIS A 371 -20.55 3.33 -33.92
C HIS A 371 -20.07 2.83 -32.56
N HIS A 372 -18.95 2.10 -32.53
CA HIS A 372 -18.30 1.73 -31.27
C HIS A 372 -17.07 2.62 -31.02
N ILE A 373 -16.86 2.92 -29.75
CA ILE A 373 -15.78 3.80 -29.31
C ILE A 373 -14.42 3.14 -29.60
N GLY A 374 -13.49 3.88 -30.23
CA GLY A 374 -12.16 3.37 -30.58
C GLY A 374 -12.12 2.48 -31.83
N ASP A 375 -13.21 2.42 -32.61
CA ASP A 375 -13.31 1.59 -33.82
C ASP A 375 -12.23 1.89 -34.86
N HIS A 376 -11.85 3.17 -35.00
CA HIS A 376 -10.79 3.55 -35.90
C HIS A 376 -9.45 2.89 -35.52
N GLN A 377 -9.05 3.02 -34.25
CA GLN A 377 -7.80 2.44 -33.73
C GLN A 377 -7.81 0.90 -33.82
N LEU A 378 -8.89 0.27 -33.38
CA LEU A 378 -9.03 -1.19 -33.39
C LEU A 378 -9.04 -1.76 -34.80
N SER A 379 -9.70 -1.10 -35.74
CA SER A 379 -9.72 -1.53 -37.14
C SER A 379 -8.37 -1.35 -37.82
N GLN A 380 -7.63 -0.28 -37.52
CA GLN A 380 -6.27 -0.12 -38.03
C GLN A 380 -5.34 -1.21 -37.48
N LEU A 381 -5.49 -1.55 -36.20
CA LEU A 381 -4.74 -2.64 -35.57
C LEU A 381 -5.14 -4.01 -36.17
N GLY A 382 -6.44 -4.25 -36.34
CA GLY A 382 -6.98 -5.48 -36.92
C GLY A 382 -6.54 -5.68 -38.36
N GLY A 383 -6.55 -4.63 -39.19
CA GLY A 383 -6.02 -4.71 -40.57
C GLY A 383 -4.51 -4.99 -40.63
N MET A 384 -3.74 -4.46 -39.67
CA MET A 384 -2.32 -4.79 -39.54
C MET A 384 -2.13 -6.27 -39.14
N LEU A 385 -2.90 -6.76 -38.16
CA LEU A 385 -2.85 -8.13 -37.68
C LEU A 385 -3.33 -9.15 -38.72
N ASP A 386 -4.37 -8.82 -39.49
CA ASP A 386 -4.89 -9.63 -40.59
C ASP A 386 -3.86 -9.77 -41.71
N GLY A 387 -3.06 -8.72 -41.94
CA GLY A 387 -1.88 -8.78 -42.80
C GLY A 387 -0.85 -9.85 -42.39
N PHE A 388 -0.88 -10.31 -41.13
CA PHE A 388 0.02 -11.32 -40.56
C PHE A 388 -0.58 -12.74 -40.45
N ARG A 389 -1.85 -12.98 -40.82
CA ARG A 389 -2.47 -14.33 -40.75
C ARG A 389 -2.06 -15.25 -41.91
N TYR A 390 -1.73 -16.52 -41.60
CA TYR A 390 -1.52 -17.62 -42.56
C TYR A 390 -2.21 -18.91 -42.08
N PRO A 391 -2.70 -19.82 -42.95
CA PRO A 391 -3.34 -21.08 -42.54
C PRO A 391 -2.48 -21.99 -41.64
N ASP A 392 -1.15 -21.91 -41.78
CA ASP A 392 -0.17 -22.68 -40.98
C ASP A 392 0.51 -21.84 -39.87
N SER A 393 0.06 -20.61 -39.61
CA SER A 393 0.61 -19.78 -38.53
C SER A 393 0.11 -20.26 -37.17
N GLN A 394 0.58 -21.42 -36.73
CA GLN A 394 0.39 -21.89 -35.37
C GLN A 394 1.03 -20.90 -34.36
N PRO A 395 0.42 -20.71 -33.18
CA PRO A 395 1.04 -19.98 -32.09
C PRO A 395 2.25 -20.75 -31.55
N LEU A 396 3.47 -20.35 -31.95
CA LEU A 396 4.75 -21.02 -31.67
C LEU A 396 4.76 -22.49 -32.15
N HIS A 397 5.75 -22.88 -32.96
CA HIS A 397 5.90 -24.26 -33.41
C HIS A 397 5.86 -25.21 -32.19
N ASP A 398 5.08 -26.30 -32.26
CA ASP A 398 4.92 -27.26 -31.15
C ASP A 398 6.26 -27.80 -30.65
N GLU A 399 7.24 -27.91 -31.54
CA GLU A 399 8.61 -28.33 -31.25
C GLU A 399 9.38 -27.29 -30.41
N MET A 400 9.24 -26.00 -30.69
CA MET A 400 9.85 -24.92 -29.90
C MET A 400 9.33 -24.89 -28.46
N VAL A 401 8.02 -25.12 -28.27
CA VAL A 401 7.42 -25.13 -26.93
C VAL A 401 7.90 -26.35 -26.14
N LYS A 402 7.99 -27.52 -26.77
CA LYS A 402 8.50 -28.76 -26.15
C LYS A 402 9.98 -28.68 -25.78
N GLU A 403 10.82 -28.07 -26.62
CA GLU A 403 12.24 -27.94 -26.31
C GLU A 403 12.49 -26.89 -25.21
N LEU A 404 11.80 -25.74 -25.26
CA LEU A 404 11.84 -24.74 -24.18
C LEU A 404 11.30 -25.28 -22.85
N LEU A 405 10.34 -26.21 -22.89
CA LEU A 405 9.90 -26.99 -21.72
C LEU A 405 11.02 -27.89 -21.21
N GLY A 406 11.67 -28.64 -22.10
CA GLY A 406 12.77 -29.54 -21.77
C GLY A 406 13.91 -28.83 -21.03
N THR A 407 14.51 -27.81 -21.66
CA THR A 407 15.62 -27.05 -21.06
C THR A 407 15.18 -26.17 -19.90
N GLY A 408 13.96 -25.60 -19.98
CA GLY A 408 13.41 -24.73 -18.95
C GLY A 408 13.08 -25.44 -17.63
N THR A 409 12.65 -26.70 -17.67
CA THR A 409 12.29 -27.45 -16.45
C THR A 409 13.47 -27.76 -15.55
N GLU A 410 14.65 -28.08 -16.10
CA GLU A 410 15.88 -28.31 -15.33
C GLU A 410 16.36 -27.01 -14.66
N ALA A 411 16.35 -25.91 -15.41
CA ALA A 411 16.69 -24.58 -14.88
C ALA A 411 15.72 -24.14 -13.76
N ILE A 412 14.41 -24.36 -13.92
CA ILE A 412 13.40 -24.08 -12.89
C ILE A 412 13.65 -24.90 -11.63
N ALA A 413 13.95 -26.20 -11.78
CA ALA A 413 14.21 -27.09 -10.65
C ALA A 413 15.45 -26.65 -9.85
N ALA A 414 16.54 -26.26 -10.52
CA ALA A 414 17.75 -25.76 -9.87
C ALA A 414 17.47 -24.46 -9.08
N CYS A 415 16.70 -23.52 -9.64
CA CYS A 415 16.29 -22.31 -8.93
C CYS A 415 15.43 -22.60 -7.69
N ILE A 416 14.51 -23.56 -7.78
CA ILE A 416 13.64 -23.93 -6.65
C ILE A 416 14.45 -24.57 -5.52
N GLU A 417 15.41 -25.44 -5.84
CA GLU A 417 16.32 -26.02 -4.84
C GLU A 417 17.20 -24.94 -4.20
N GLY A 418 17.74 -24.01 -4.98
CA GLY A 418 18.52 -22.88 -4.45
C GLY A 418 17.72 -22.02 -3.47
N LEU A 419 16.46 -21.69 -3.81
CA LEU A 419 15.55 -20.97 -2.90
C LEU A 419 15.19 -21.80 -1.66
N ASP A 420 15.04 -23.13 -1.79
CA ASP A 420 14.77 -24.02 -0.65
C ASP A 420 15.92 -24.08 0.35
N VAL A 421 17.17 -24.09 -0.16
CA VAL A 421 18.36 -24.02 0.68
C VAL A 421 18.46 -22.66 1.37
N VAL A 422 18.24 -21.55 0.67
CA VAL A 422 18.20 -20.20 1.28
C VAL A 422 17.21 -20.16 2.44
N LYS A 423 15.99 -20.66 2.20
CA LYS A 423 14.94 -20.77 3.23
C LYS A 423 15.42 -21.59 4.43
N SER A 424 16.01 -22.75 4.19
CA SER A 424 16.51 -23.65 5.24
C SER A 424 17.61 -22.99 6.10
N CYS A 425 18.54 -22.26 5.48
CA CYS A 425 19.58 -21.51 6.19
C CYS A 425 18.99 -20.41 7.09
N ILE A 426 18.04 -19.62 6.56
CA ILE A 426 17.33 -18.58 7.32
C ILE A 426 16.56 -19.21 8.49
N HIS A 427 15.81 -20.29 8.22
CA HIS A 427 14.99 -20.99 9.20
C HIS A 427 15.80 -21.51 10.38
N LEU A 428 16.95 -22.17 10.10
CA LEU A 428 17.85 -22.71 11.12
C LEU A 428 18.37 -21.61 12.04
N VAL A 429 18.78 -20.47 11.48
CA VAL A 429 19.32 -19.33 12.25
C VAL A 429 18.23 -18.60 13.02
N ASN A 430 17.01 -18.49 12.47
CA ASN A 430 15.96 -17.67 13.07
C ASN A 430 15.16 -18.39 14.16
N CYS A 431 14.79 -19.66 13.94
CA CYS A 431 13.90 -20.41 14.84
C CYS A 431 14.62 -21.04 16.03
N ARG A 432 15.96 -21.24 15.96
CA ARG A 432 16.76 -21.93 16.99
C ARG A 432 17.73 -21.01 17.75
N ARG A 433 17.32 -19.75 17.99
CA ARG A 433 18.14 -18.70 18.66
C ARG A 433 18.36 -18.93 20.16
N TRP A 434 17.31 -19.33 20.87
CA TRP A 434 17.29 -19.40 22.34
C TRP A 434 17.24 -20.84 22.85
N PHE A 435 16.26 -21.60 22.35
CA PHE A 435 16.04 -23.00 22.67
C PHE A 435 16.43 -23.87 21.46
N TRP A 436 16.92 -25.09 21.71
CA TRP A 436 17.28 -26.07 20.68
C TRP A 436 18.36 -25.59 19.70
N ARG A 437 19.51 -25.14 20.21
CA ARG A 437 20.62 -24.68 19.36
C ARG A 437 21.06 -25.80 18.40
N PRO A 438 21.31 -25.48 17.11
CA PRO A 438 21.72 -26.49 16.13
C PRO A 438 23.10 -27.04 16.48
N SER A 439 23.30 -28.33 16.20
CA SER A 439 24.60 -28.97 16.36
C SER A 439 25.58 -28.48 15.29
N ALA A 440 26.89 -28.55 15.56
CA ALA A 440 27.90 -28.19 14.57
C ALA A 440 27.83 -29.06 13.30
N ALA A 441 27.47 -30.35 13.45
CA ALA A 441 27.32 -31.29 12.34
C ALA A 441 26.12 -30.94 11.44
N GLU A 442 24.96 -30.63 12.03
CA GLU A 442 23.75 -30.24 11.28
C GLU A 442 23.97 -28.93 10.48
N ARG A 443 24.74 -27.99 11.04
CA ARG A 443 25.11 -26.76 10.35
C ARG A 443 26.07 -27.03 9.18
N GLU A 444 27.05 -27.90 9.38
CA GLU A 444 28.01 -28.28 8.34
C GLU A 444 27.32 -29.03 7.18
N GLU A 445 26.40 -29.95 7.48
CA GLU A 445 25.60 -30.65 6.48
C GLU A 445 24.79 -29.66 5.61
N LEU A 446 24.15 -28.66 6.23
CA LEU A 446 23.40 -27.65 5.50
C LEU A 446 24.32 -26.74 4.67
N TYR A 447 25.51 -26.43 5.17
CA TYR A 447 26.51 -25.68 4.42
C TYR A 447 26.98 -26.46 3.18
N GLN A 448 27.23 -27.77 3.32
CA GLN A 448 27.58 -28.63 2.18
C GLN A 448 26.44 -28.71 1.16
N ARG A 449 25.18 -28.84 1.62
CA ARG A 449 24.01 -28.76 0.72
C ARG A 449 23.96 -27.43 -0.02
N SER A 450 24.31 -26.32 0.62
CA SER A 450 24.36 -25.01 -0.06
C SER A 450 25.45 -24.88 -1.10
N GLN A 451 26.63 -25.48 -0.88
CA GLN A 451 27.69 -25.50 -1.88
C GLN A 451 27.31 -26.38 -3.07
N ALA A 452 26.74 -27.56 -2.82
CA ALA A 452 26.27 -28.45 -3.88
C ALA A 452 25.15 -27.81 -4.72
N ALA A 453 24.22 -27.08 -4.10
CA ALA A 453 23.18 -26.34 -4.81
C ALA A 453 23.74 -25.17 -5.65
N LEU A 454 24.79 -24.48 -5.17
CA LEU A 454 25.48 -23.42 -5.93
C LEU A 454 26.20 -23.98 -7.15
N GLU A 455 26.91 -25.09 -7.00
CA GLU A 455 27.59 -25.77 -8.11
C GLU A 455 26.57 -26.23 -9.16
N SER A 456 25.48 -26.86 -8.73
CA SER A 456 24.40 -27.28 -9.62
C SER A 456 23.75 -26.10 -10.36
N LEU A 457 23.52 -24.96 -9.69
CA LEU A 457 22.99 -23.75 -10.34
C LEU A 457 23.93 -23.21 -11.42
N ARG A 458 25.24 -23.17 -11.16
CA ARG A 458 26.25 -22.71 -12.13
C ARG A 458 26.34 -23.62 -13.35
N GLU A 459 26.39 -24.93 -13.13
CA GLU A 459 26.41 -25.93 -14.21
C GLU A 459 25.13 -25.87 -15.06
N THR A 460 23.97 -25.74 -14.40
CA THR A 460 22.67 -25.61 -15.08
C THR A 460 22.58 -24.29 -15.84
N HIS A 461 23.17 -23.19 -15.33
CA HIS A 461 23.16 -21.91 -16.03
C HIS A 461 23.94 -21.95 -17.34
N VAL A 462 25.14 -22.54 -17.32
CA VAL A 462 25.98 -22.67 -18.52
C VAL A 462 25.33 -23.58 -19.55
N SER A 463 24.82 -24.75 -19.12
CA SER A 463 24.15 -25.70 -20.02
C SER A 463 22.86 -25.12 -20.62
N PHE A 464 22.00 -24.49 -19.81
CA PHE A 464 20.76 -23.88 -20.29
C PHE A 464 20.98 -22.83 -21.39
N VAL A 465 21.95 -21.92 -21.19
CA VAL A 465 22.26 -20.88 -22.18
C VAL A 465 22.80 -21.52 -23.47
N HIS A 466 23.69 -22.51 -23.34
CA HIS A 466 24.25 -23.21 -24.49
C HIS A 466 23.17 -23.97 -25.29
N ASP A 467 22.42 -24.85 -24.63
CA ASP A 467 21.43 -25.72 -25.27
C ASP A 467 20.30 -24.92 -25.91
N THR A 468 19.82 -23.87 -25.25
CA THR A 468 18.77 -22.99 -25.80
C THR A 468 19.28 -22.18 -26.99
N THR A 469 20.51 -21.66 -26.92
CA THR A 469 21.11 -20.90 -28.04
C THR A 469 21.31 -21.79 -29.25
N GLU A 470 21.84 -23.01 -29.07
CA GLU A 470 22.07 -23.94 -30.17
C GLU A 470 20.76 -24.44 -30.78
N PHE A 471 19.71 -24.65 -29.97
CA PHE A 471 18.38 -24.94 -30.49
C PHE A 471 17.82 -23.78 -31.33
N LEU A 472 17.86 -22.55 -30.82
CA LEU A 472 17.39 -21.37 -31.57
C LEU A 472 18.18 -21.18 -32.87
N HIS A 473 19.48 -21.47 -32.86
CA HIS A 473 20.31 -21.46 -34.05
C HIS A 473 19.95 -22.59 -35.04
N ALA A 474 19.73 -23.81 -34.56
CA ALA A 474 19.36 -24.95 -35.41
C ALA A 474 18.00 -24.75 -36.08
N GLU A 475 17.03 -24.24 -35.34
CA GLU A 475 15.66 -24.02 -35.80
C GLU A 475 15.55 -22.80 -36.71
N TYR A 476 16.15 -21.66 -36.34
CA TYR A 476 15.96 -20.40 -37.07
C TYR A 476 17.15 -20.00 -37.96
N GLY A 477 18.35 -20.53 -37.72
CA GLY A 477 19.57 -20.22 -38.47
C GLY A 477 19.47 -20.46 -39.98
N PRO A 478 19.01 -21.63 -40.45
CA PRO A 478 18.84 -21.90 -41.89
C PRO A 478 17.92 -20.89 -42.59
N PHE A 479 16.96 -20.32 -41.87
CA PHE A 479 16.02 -19.32 -42.40
C PHE A 479 16.60 -17.90 -42.41
N LEU A 480 17.58 -17.61 -41.55
CA LEU A 480 18.24 -16.31 -41.46
C LEU A 480 19.25 -16.09 -42.59
N ASP A 481 19.78 -17.16 -43.17
CA ASP A 481 20.73 -17.06 -44.27
C ASP A 481 20.05 -16.91 -45.65
N ASP A 482 18.77 -17.31 -45.79
CA ASP A 482 17.98 -17.25 -47.03
C ASP A 482 16.77 -16.29 -46.94
N ILE A 483 16.87 -15.26 -46.08
CA ILE A 483 15.79 -14.29 -45.79
C ILE A 483 15.26 -13.61 -47.07
N SER A 484 16.08 -13.43 -48.10
CA SER A 484 15.70 -12.75 -49.35
C SER A 484 14.69 -13.55 -50.19
N ALA A 485 14.69 -14.88 -50.11
CA ALA A 485 13.88 -15.78 -50.94
C ALA A 485 12.45 -16.02 -50.41
N MET A 486 12.17 -15.72 -49.14
CA MET A 486 10.86 -15.98 -48.52
C MET A 486 9.80 -14.91 -48.83
N PRO A 487 8.50 -15.27 -48.82
CA PRO A 487 7.43 -14.29 -48.84
C PRO A 487 7.47 -13.41 -47.56
N PRO A 488 7.14 -12.10 -47.65
CA PRO A 488 7.27 -11.15 -46.52
C PRO A 488 6.51 -11.56 -45.25
N LYS A 489 5.44 -12.34 -45.39
CA LYS A 489 4.55 -12.75 -44.29
C LYS A 489 5.14 -13.87 -43.42
N ASP A 490 5.85 -14.83 -44.02
CA ASP A 490 6.51 -15.94 -43.30
C ASP A 490 7.72 -15.45 -42.49
N LYS A 491 8.41 -14.41 -42.99
CA LYS A 491 9.53 -13.76 -42.30
C LYS A 491 9.14 -13.24 -40.92
N ILE A 492 7.95 -12.62 -40.81
CA ILE A 492 7.50 -11.94 -39.59
C ILE A 492 7.08 -12.94 -38.51
N GLY A 493 6.38 -14.01 -38.90
CA GLY A 493 5.96 -15.07 -37.98
C GLY A 493 7.14 -15.79 -37.33
N ARG A 494 8.14 -16.18 -38.15
CA ARG A 494 9.35 -16.87 -37.67
C ARG A 494 10.26 -15.95 -36.88
N PHE A 495 10.40 -14.69 -37.31
CA PHE A 495 11.12 -13.68 -36.52
C PHE A 495 10.47 -13.45 -35.15
N ARG A 496 9.14 -13.39 -35.07
CA ARG A 496 8.41 -13.32 -33.79
C ARG A 496 8.71 -14.53 -32.89
N GLY A 497 8.80 -15.73 -33.46
CA GLY A 497 9.21 -16.95 -32.75
C GLY A 497 10.61 -16.82 -32.13
N LEU A 498 11.62 -16.51 -32.96
CA LEU A 498 13.01 -16.29 -32.51
C LEU A 498 13.10 -15.24 -31.39
N MET A 499 12.40 -14.12 -31.54
CA MET A 499 12.35 -13.03 -30.57
C MET A 499 11.77 -13.45 -29.22
N VAL A 500 10.72 -14.28 -29.23
CA VAL A 500 10.12 -14.82 -28.00
C VAL A 500 11.07 -15.81 -27.32
N GLY A 501 11.76 -16.65 -28.10
CA GLY A 501 12.77 -17.60 -27.61
C GLY A 501 13.94 -16.88 -26.93
N MET A 502 14.56 -15.92 -27.61
CA MET A 502 15.66 -15.12 -27.06
C MET A 502 15.24 -14.31 -25.83
N ALA A 503 14.00 -13.78 -25.81
CA ALA A 503 13.49 -13.03 -24.66
C ALA A 503 13.24 -13.93 -23.44
N PHE A 504 12.83 -15.19 -23.66
CA PHE A 504 12.68 -16.18 -22.59
C PHE A 504 14.05 -16.61 -22.06
N GLU A 505 14.99 -16.92 -22.95
CA GLU A 505 16.37 -17.28 -22.58
C GLU A 505 17.05 -16.18 -21.73
N ASP A 506 17.00 -14.91 -22.17
CA ASP A 506 17.53 -13.76 -21.41
C ASP A 506 16.88 -13.64 -20.03
N GLN A 507 15.55 -13.85 -19.95
CA GLN A 507 14.82 -13.72 -18.71
C GLN A 507 15.12 -14.86 -17.73
N MET A 508 15.23 -16.09 -18.21
CA MET A 508 15.53 -17.26 -17.38
C MET A 508 17.00 -17.27 -16.94
N SER A 509 17.92 -16.88 -17.82
CA SER A 509 19.34 -16.66 -17.49
C SER A 509 19.50 -15.67 -16.33
N LYS A 510 18.76 -14.55 -16.35
CA LYS A 510 18.74 -13.59 -15.22
C LYS A 510 18.18 -14.19 -13.93
N VAL A 511 17.16 -15.05 -14.01
CA VAL A 511 16.60 -15.71 -12.80
C VAL A 511 17.63 -16.64 -12.17
N LEU A 512 18.37 -17.41 -12.98
CA LEU A 512 19.48 -18.26 -12.52
C LEU A 512 20.57 -17.42 -11.86
N GLU A 513 21.07 -16.39 -12.54
CA GLU A 513 22.11 -15.48 -12.04
C GLU A 513 21.72 -14.81 -10.70
N ARG A 514 20.49 -14.28 -10.58
CA ARG A 514 20.05 -13.61 -9.35
C ARG A 514 19.76 -14.58 -8.21
N THR A 515 19.32 -15.80 -8.51
CA THR A 515 19.15 -16.85 -7.49
C THR A 515 20.52 -17.32 -6.98
N GLU A 516 21.50 -17.48 -7.87
CA GLU A 516 22.89 -17.78 -7.50
C GLU A 516 23.48 -16.68 -6.61
N ALA A 517 23.31 -15.41 -6.98
CA ALA A 517 23.81 -14.28 -6.20
C ALA A 517 23.21 -14.23 -4.78
N LEU A 518 21.90 -14.49 -4.65
CA LEU A 518 21.23 -14.57 -3.35
C LEU A 518 21.77 -15.74 -2.51
N LEU A 519 21.84 -16.94 -3.09
CA LEU A 519 22.34 -18.12 -2.38
C LEU A 519 23.81 -17.97 -1.98
N THR A 520 24.64 -17.36 -2.84
CA THR A 520 26.06 -17.08 -2.56
C THR A 520 26.19 -16.16 -1.36
N GLN A 521 25.42 -15.06 -1.32
CA GLN A 521 25.47 -14.11 -0.21
C GLN A 521 24.98 -14.74 1.11
N VAL A 522 23.90 -15.52 1.07
CA VAL A 522 23.37 -16.22 2.27
C VAL A 522 24.34 -17.29 2.76
N SER A 523 24.91 -18.09 1.86
CA SER A 523 25.91 -19.12 2.17
C SER A 523 27.16 -18.52 2.82
N LYS A 524 27.68 -17.41 2.28
CA LYS A 524 28.83 -16.69 2.84
C LYS A 524 28.57 -16.24 4.29
N VAL A 525 27.46 -15.55 4.52
CA VAL A 525 27.10 -15.07 5.87
C VAL A 525 26.77 -16.24 6.82
N PHE A 526 26.24 -17.34 6.30
CA PHE A 526 26.00 -18.56 7.05
C PHE A 526 27.30 -19.24 7.49
N HIS A 527 28.38 -19.16 6.71
CA HIS A 527 29.69 -19.67 7.11
C HIS A 527 30.41 -18.71 8.09
N ASP A 528 30.46 -17.42 7.76
CA ASP A 528 31.25 -16.42 8.49
C ASP A 528 30.75 -16.14 9.92
N SER A 529 29.45 -16.37 10.19
CA SER A 529 28.82 -16.04 11.48
C SER A 529 28.20 -17.27 12.18
N PRO A 530 29.02 -18.15 12.79
CA PRO A 530 28.55 -19.38 13.42
C PRO A 530 27.93 -19.19 14.82
N HIS A 531 28.40 -18.21 15.60
CA HIS A 531 28.04 -18.08 17.01
C HIS A 531 26.93 -17.06 17.27
N THR A 532 26.01 -17.39 18.18
CA THR A 532 24.97 -16.47 18.67
C THR A 532 25.58 -15.36 19.53
N ARG A 533 25.34 -14.09 19.18
CA ARG A 533 25.82 -12.92 19.92
C ARG A 533 24.68 -11.95 20.23
N LEU A 534 24.88 -11.10 21.24
CA LEU A 534 24.03 -9.94 21.49
C LEU A 534 24.56 -8.77 20.67
N TRP A 535 23.71 -8.22 19.81
CA TRP A 535 24.00 -7.08 18.96
C TRP A 535 23.37 -5.81 19.54
N PHE A 536 24.19 -4.77 19.68
CA PHE A 536 23.77 -3.45 20.15
C PHE A 536 23.35 -2.55 18.99
N PRO A 537 22.44 -1.56 19.24
CA PRO A 537 22.00 -0.63 18.20
C PRO A 537 23.17 0.22 17.69
N THR A 538 23.30 0.32 16.37
CA THR A 538 24.45 0.96 15.71
C THR A 538 24.17 2.38 15.21
N GLY A 539 22.94 2.90 15.28
CA GLY A 539 22.59 4.17 14.62
C GLY A 539 21.47 5.01 15.25
N LEU A 540 21.69 5.62 16.42
CA LEU A 540 20.73 6.59 16.99
C LEU A 540 20.51 7.82 16.09
N GLN A 541 21.50 8.21 15.28
CA GLN A 541 21.37 9.30 14.30
C GLN A 541 20.36 8.97 13.19
N HIS A 542 20.24 7.69 12.79
CA HIS A 542 19.25 7.22 11.82
C HIS A 542 17.82 7.27 12.37
N ALA A 543 17.62 7.11 13.69
CA ALA A 543 16.29 7.24 14.30
C ALA A 543 15.74 8.66 14.18
N PHE A 544 16.60 9.67 14.37
CA PHE A 544 16.20 11.07 14.31
C PHE A 544 15.89 11.52 12.88
N SER A 545 16.71 11.11 11.90
CA SER A 545 16.42 11.38 10.49
C SER A 545 15.17 10.65 10.00
N TRP A 546 14.90 9.43 10.47
CA TRP A 546 13.67 8.69 10.14
C TRP A 546 12.40 9.34 10.74
N ALA A 547 12.48 9.81 11.99
CA ALA A 547 11.36 10.44 12.69
C ALA A 547 10.97 11.79 12.07
N THR A 548 11.96 12.52 11.56
CA THR A 548 11.78 13.83 10.91
C THR A 548 11.58 13.73 9.40
N GLY A 549 11.99 12.61 8.79
CA GLY A 549 11.88 12.33 7.36
C GLY A 549 10.45 12.02 6.91
N LYS A 550 10.04 12.67 5.82
CA LYS A 550 8.72 12.47 5.18
C LYS A 550 8.58 11.15 4.42
N GLY A 551 9.69 10.49 4.04
CA GLY A 551 9.68 9.36 3.08
C GLY A 551 9.55 7.94 3.67
N ASP A 552 10.09 7.66 4.86
CA ASP A 552 10.27 6.27 5.30
C ASP A 552 9.10 5.76 6.17
N LYS A 553 8.36 4.73 5.74
CA LYS A 553 7.18 4.22 6.48
C LYS A 553 7.56 3.57 7.83
N ALA A 554 6.66 3.61 8.81
CA ALA A 554 6.82 2.90 10.08
C ALA A 554 6.30 1.46 9.97
N PRO A 555 7.07 0.43 10.39
CA PRO A 555 6.56 -0.94 10.46
C PRO A 555 5.36 -1.01 11.41
N ALA A 556 4.29 -1.69 10.97
CA ALA A 556 3.02 -1.89 11.68
C ALA A 556 2.05 -0.69 11.80
N MET A 557 2.36 0.48 11.26
CA MET A 557 1.36 1.57 11.09
C MET A 557 0.74 1.51 9.69
N GLU A 558 -0.09 0.49 9.43
CA GLU A 558 -0.90 0.38 8.20
C GLU A 558 -2.12 1.32 8.26
N GLN A 559 -1.90 2.64 8.37
CA GLN A 559 -2.89 3.57 7.84
C GLN A 559 -2.52 3.81 6.37
N THR A 560 -3.50 3.71 5.47
CA THR A 560 -3.36 3.91 4.03
C THR A 560 -2.69 5.26 3.75
N THR A 561 -1.37 5.23 3.54
CA THR A 561 -0.57 6.43 3.26
C THR A 561 -0.71 6.74 1.79
N ASP A 562 -1.53 7.72 1.45
CA ASP A 562 -1.56 8.27 0.10
C ASP A 562 -0.81 9.60 0.11
N ASN A 563 0.34 9.64 -0.58
CA ASN A 563 1.11 10.88 -0.72
C ASN A 563 0.27 11.89 -1.53
N ASP A 564 0.44 13.18 -1.26
CA ASP A 564 -0.16 14.22 -2.10
C ASP A 564 0.32 14.00 -3.55
N PRO A 565 -0.58 13.91 -4.55
CA PRO A 565 -0.20 13.67 -5.93
C PRO A 565 0.67 14.81 -6.48
N ASP A 566 0.62 16.00 -5.86
CA ASP A 566 1.46 17.14 -6.21
C ASP A 566 2.87 17.09 -5.59
N ASP A 567 3.11 16.26 -4.58
CA ASP A 567 4.45 16.05 -4.02
C ASP A 567 5.26 15.13 -4.95
N VAL A 568 5.84 15.74 -5.98
CA VAL A 568 6.76 15.07 -6.90
C VAL A 568 8.00 14.61 -6.15
N SER A 569 8.36 13.33 -6.31
CA SER A 569 9.51 12.73 -5.64
C SER A 569 10.82 13.47 -5.95
N ASP A 570 11.76 13.47 -5.01
CA ASP A 570 13.03 14.18 -5.15
C ASP A 570 13.87 13.66 -6.35
N LEU A 571 13.77 12.37 -6.67
CA LEU A 571 14.43 11.76 -7.83
C LEU A 571 13.79 12.18 -9.15
N THR A 572 12.46 12.30 -9.20
CA THR A 572 11.76 12.82 -10.39
C THR A 572 12.05 14.31 -10.60
N LYS A 573 12.16 15.09 -9.51
CA LYS A 573 12.64 16.48 -9.57
C LYS A 573 14.06 16.55 -10.11
N ALA A 574 14.96 15.66 -9.66
CA ALA A 574 16.32 15.59 -10.19
C ALA A 574 16.35 15.24 -11.68
N ALA A 575 15.51 14.29 -12.13
CA ALA A 575 15.36 13.96 -13.56
C ALA A 575 14.89 15.17 -14.39
N GLN A 576 13.86 15.89 -13.92
CA GLN A 576 13.37 17.11 -14.56
C GLN A 576 14.39 18.24 -14.53
N GLU A 577 15.12 18.39 -13.43
CA GLU A 577 16.18 19.39 -13.29
C GLU A 577 17.32 19.11 -14.27
N LYS A 578 17.72 17.84 -14.46
CA LYS A 578 18.71 17.45 -15.48
C LYS A 578 18.23 17.79 -16.90
N LEU A 579 16.96 17.51 -17.22
CA LEU A 579 16.38 17.91 -18.51
C LEU A 579 16.39 19.43 -18.68
N ARG A 580 16.07 20.20 -17.63
CA ARG A 580 16.11 21.68 -17.64
C ARG A 580 17.53 22.24 -17.80
N ILE A 581 18.51 21.66 -17.11
CA ILE A 581 19.92 22.05 -17.20
C ILE A 581 20.44 21.77 -18.63
N SER A 582 20.12 20.61 -19.20
CA SER A 582 20.55 20.25 -20.55
C SER A 582 20.01 21.20 -21.64
N ARG A 583 18.81 21.77 -21.44
CA ARG A 583 18.14 22.65 -22.42
C ARG A 583 18.27 24.16 -22.14
N LYS A 584 18.96 24.57 -21.07
CA LYS A 584 19.13 26.00 -20.66
C LYS A 584 17.82 26.80 -20.59
N TYR A 585 16.67 26.17 -20.32
CA TYR A 585 15.37 26.85 -20.29
C TYR A 585 14.95 27.18 -18.85
N ARG A 586 14.83 28.48 -18.52
CA ARG A 586 14.25 28.95 -17.26
C ARG A 586 12.89 29.59 -17.53
N GLY A 587 11.83 29.00 -16.97
CA GLY A 587 10.51 29.61 -16.97
C GLY A 587 10.50 30.95 -16.22
N LYS A 588 9.53 31.82 -16.56
CA LYS A 588 9.35 33.14 -15.95
C LYS A 588 9.13 32.98 -14.43
N GLN A 589 10.01 33.54 -13.60
CA GLN A 589 9.85 33.49 -12.14
C GLN A 589 8.76 34.46 -11.69
N ARG A 590 7.80 33.98 -10.88
CA ARG A 590 6.74 34.81 -10.27
C ARG A 590 7.30 35.71 -9.17
N SER A 591 6.69 36.88 -8.97
CA SER A 591 7.04 37.85 -7.91
C SER A 591 6.92 37.24 -6.51
N TRP A 592 7.69 37.75 -5.54
CA TRP A 592 7.76 37.21 -4.18
C TRP A 592 6.43 37.35 -3.42
N LEU A 593 5.73 38.49 -3.55
CA LEU A 593 4.39 38.72 -2.99
C LEU A 593 3.37 37.75 -3.58
N GLY A 594 3.39 37.55 -4.89
CA GLY A 594 2.53 36.58 -5.56
C GLY A 594 2.78 35.17 -5.05
N ARG A 595 4.04 34.80 -4.79
CA ARG A 595 4.41 33.50 -4.21
C ARG A 595 3.93 33.35 -2.76
N ALA A 596 4.01 34.41 -1.97
CA ALA A 596 3.57 34.39 -0.57
C ALA A 596 2.04 34.25 -0.45
N ILE A 597 1.27 35.05 -1.21
CA ILE A 597 -0.21 35.00 -1.20
C ILE A 597 -0.71 33.67 -1.76
N LEU A 598 -0.16 33.23 -2.90
CA LEU A 598 -0.55 31.94 -3.46
C LEU A 598 -0.11 30.80 -2.54
N GLY A 599 1.03 30.96 -1.85
CA GLY A 599 1.53 30.01 -0.87
C GLY A 599 0.62 29.87 0.34
N THR A 600 0.15 30.97 0.94
CA THR A 600 -0.82 30.91 2.05
C THR A 600 -2.18 30.40 1.61
N TYR A 601 -2.65 30.80 0.43
CA TYR A 601 -3.88 30.25 -0.16
C TYR A 601 -3.77 28.74 -0.39
N HIS A 602 -2.70 28.27 -1.03
CA HIS A 602 -2.43 26.83 -1.21
C HIS A 602 -2.23 26.12 0.13
N TRP A 603 -1.69 26.78 1.15
CA TRP A 603 -1.56 26.20 2.48
C TRP A 603 -2.92 25.88 3.08
N PHE A 604 -3.92 26.77 3.00
CA PHE A 604 -5.27 26.47 3.50
C PHE A 604 -6.10 25.58 2.56
N THR A 605 -5.91 25.71 1.24
CA THR A 605 -6.71 25.00 0.22
C THR A 605 -6.12 23.67 -0.23
N SER A 606 -4.95 23.27 0.28
CA SER A 606 -4.44 21.92 0.08
C SER A 606 -5.37 20.89 0.71
N ASN A 607 -5.30 19.64 0.25
CA ASN A 607 -6.12 18.55 0.80
C ASN A 607 -5.94 18.42 2.33
N ASP A 608 -4.71 18.57 2.81
CA ASP A 608 -4.37 18.58 4.24
C ASP A 608 -5.03 19.73 5.01
N GLY A 609 -5.01 20.94 4.42
CA GLY A 609 -5.62 22.13 5.02
C GLY A 609 -7.13 22.03 5.09
N LEU A 610 -7.77 21.59 4.00
CA LEU A 610 -9.21 21.36 3.94
C LEU A 610 -9.66 20.28 4.92
N TYR A 611 -8.92 19.18 5.05
CA TYR A 611 -9.17 18.16 6.07
C TYR A 611 -9.13 18.76 7.47
N ALA A 612 -8.08 19.51 7.81
CA ALA A 612 -7.93 20.15 9.11
C ALA A 612 -9.05 21.17 9.40
N MET A 613 -9.46 21.96 8.40
CA MET A 613 -10.59 22.89 8.53
C MET A 613 -11.88 22.16 8.88
N ARG A 614 -12.18 21.04 8.18
CA ARG A 614 -13.39 20.25 8.44
C ARG A 614 -13.39 19.67 9.86
N VAL A 615 -12.26 19.16 10.35
CA VAL A 615 -12.13 18.69 11.74
C VAL A 615 -12.45 19.80 12.74
N VAL A 616 -12.00 21.04 12.48
CA VAL A 616 -12.35 22.19 13.34
C VAL A 616 -13.83 22.53 13.25
N VAL A 617 -14.42 22.56 12.05
CA VAL A 617 -15.85 22.87 11.86
C VAL A 617 -16.73 21.87 12.62
N VAL A 618 -16.46 20.57 12.49
CA VAL A 618 -17.23 19.55 13.23
C VAL A 618 -17.01 19.64 14.74
N THR A 619 -15.80 20.01 15.17
CA THR A 619 -15.47 20.23 16.57
C THR A 619 -16.31 21.35 17.18
N ILE A 620 -16.36 22.50 16.49
CA ILE A 620 -17.15 23.65 16.92
C ILE A 620 -18.64 23.27 16.96
N ALA A 621 -19.16 22.66 15.90
CA ALA A 621 -20.57 22.29 15.80
C ALA A 621 -21.05 21.39 16.95
N LEU A 622 -20.25 20.38 17.33
CA LEU A 622 -20.60 19.43 18.39
C LEU A 622 -20.28 19.93 19.81
N ALA A 623 -19.35 20.88 19.97
CA ALA A 623 -18.99 21.43 21.27
C ALA A 623 -19.90 22.60 21.72
N ILE A 624 -20.54 23.32 20.78
CA ILE A 624 -21.44 24.45 21.09
C ILE A 624 -22.52 24.10 22.14
N PRO A 625 -23.24 22.96 22.06
CA PRO A 625 -24.25 22.62 23.06
C PRO A 625 -23.73 22.53 24.51
N GLY A 626 -22.44 22.25 24.69
CA GLY A 626 -21.80 22.20 26.02
C GLY A 626 -21.52 23.58 26.64
N VAL A 627 -21.44 24.63 25.82
CA VAL A 627 -21.12 26.01 26.27
C VAL A 627 -22.30 26.98 26.23
N LEU A 628 -23.50 26.49 25.90
CA LEU A 628 -24.74 27.25 26.00
C LEU A 628 -25.44 26.95 27.34
N PRO A 629 -25.78 27.97 28.16
CA PRO A 629 -26.38 27.75 29.48
C PRO A 629 -27.65 26.88 29.48
N HIS A 630 -28.46 26.95 28.43
CA HIS A 630 -29.73 26.21 28.36
C HIS A 630 -29.55 24.73 27.92
N THR A 631 -28.41 24.36 27.33
CA THR A 631 -28.15 23.00 26.82
C THR A 631 -26.98 22.29 27.50
N ALA A 632 -26.15 23.02 28.27
CA ALA A 632 -24.98 22.49 28.96
C ALA A 632 -25.33 21.29 29.86
N GLY A 633 -26.35 21.43 30.71
CA GLY A 633 -26.79 20.34 31.60
C GLY A 633 -27.14 19.06 30.85
N PHE A 634 -27.83 19.16 29.71
CA PHE A 634 -28.13 18.02 28.84
C PHE A 634 -26.85 17.40 28.26
N TYR A 635 -25.95 18.22 27.74
CA TYR A 635 -24.70 17.78 27.12
C TYR A 635 -23.82 16.99 28.11
N TYR A 636 -23.60 17.48 29.33
CA TYR A 636 -22.78 16.77 30.32
C TYR A 636 -23.50 15.57 30.95
N ARG A 637 -24.83 15.62 31.09
CA ARG A 637 -25.64 14.49 31.58
C ARG A 637 -25.57 13.30 30.64
N GLU A 638 -25.71 13.53 29.33
CA GLU A 638 -25.65 12.46 28.32
C GLU A 638 -24.22 12.14 27.85
N LYS A 639 -23.19 12.80 28.40
CA LYS A 639 -21.78 12.66 28.01
C LYS A 639 -21.54 12.94 26.52
N GLY A 640 -22.05 14.08 26.03
CA GLY A 640 -21.93 14.55 24.65
C GLY A 640 -20.50 14.63 24.12
N LEU A 641 -19.49 14.72 25.01
CA LEU A 641 -18.07 14.62 24.69
C LEU A 641 -17.75 13.38 23.83
N TRP A 642 -18.45 12.26 24.03
CA TRP A 642 -18.23 11.06 23.23
C TRP A 642 -18.63 11.29 21.76
N ALA A 643 -19.75 11.97 21.49
CA ALA A 643 -20.15 12.27 20.10
C ALA A 643 -19.11 13.15 19.38
N LEU A 644 -18.51 14.11 20.11
CA LEU A 644 -17.42 14.95 19.61
C LEU A 644 -16.19 14.12 19.20
N ILE A 645 -15.68 13.28 20.12
CA ILE A 645 -14.53 12.39 19.85
C ILE A 645 -14.83 11.47 18.67
N MET A 646 -16.05 10.94 18.59
CA MET A 646 -16.48 10.04 17.51
C MET A 646 -16.49 10.73 16.15
N ALA A 647 -16.94 11.97 16.07
CA ALA A 647 -16.92 12.74 14.84
C ALA A 647 -15.49 13.04 14.39
N GLN A 648 -14.63 13.58 15.28
CA GLN A 648 -13.25 13.95 14.95
C GLN A 648 -12.39 12.75 14.56
N THR A 649 -12.48 11.66 15.32
CA THR A 649 -11.73 10.43 14.98
C THR A 649 -12.31 9.72 13.76
N GLY A 650 -13.57 9.99 13.40
CA GLY A 650 -14.27 9.46 12.23
C GLY A 650 -13.96 10.16 10.92
N MET A 651 -13.45 11.40 10.98
CA MET A 651 -13.06 12.13 9.79
C MET A 651 -11.83 11.51 9.12
N LEU A 652 -11.87 11.41 7.79
CA LEU A 652 -10.77 10.96 6.95
C LEU A 652 -10.58 11.96 5.79
N VAL A 653 -9.41 11.92 5.15
CA VAL A 653 -9.05 12.86 4.09
C VAL A 653 -9.93 12.68 2.85
N TYR A 654 -10.21 11.42 2.46
CA TYR A 654 -10.97 11.07 1.26
C TYR A 654 -12.36 10.48 1.56
N MET A 655 -13.31 10.68 0.64
CA MET A 655 -14.70 10.19 0.76
C MET A 655 -14.83 8.67 0.76
N ALA A 656 -14.10 7.99 -0.12
CA ALA A 656 -14.17 6.53 -0.25
C ALA A 656 -13.84 5.84 1.08
N ASP A 657 -12.71 6.23 1.67
CA ASP A 657 -12.25 5.74 2.98
C ASP A 657 -13.23 6.11 4.10
N PHE A 658 -13.75 7.35 4.07
CA PHE A 658 -14.72 7.84 5.04
C PHE A 658 -16.01 7.01 5.04
N THR A 659 -16.60 6.79 3.87
CA THR A 659 -17.89 6.07 3.74
C THR A 659 -17.76 4.63 4.23
N PHE A 660 -16.69 3.95 3.82
CA PHE A 660 -16.41 2.59 4.29
C PHE A 660 -16.15 2.55 5.80
N SER A 661 -15.39 3.51 6.33
CA SER A 661 -15.12 3.63 7.77
C SER A 661 -16.40 3.87 8.58
N VAL A 662 -17.30 4.73 8.11
CA VAL A 662 -18.60 4.99 8.75
C VAL A 662 -19.42 3.71 8.86
N ILE A 663 -19.59 2.97 7.75
CA ILE A 663 -20.34 1.71 7.76
C ILE A 663 -19.70 0.72 8.74
N SER A 664 -18.38 0.55 8.65
CA SER A 664 -17.61 -0.35 9.50
C SER A 664 -17.73 0.01 10.99
N ARG A 665 -17.70 1.31 11.34
CA ARG A 665 -17.87 1.79 12.72
C ARG A 665 -19.27 1.59 13.26
N VAL A 666 -20.31 1.84 12.46
CA VAL A 666 -21.71 1.64 12.88
C VAL A 666 -21.95 0.16 13.16
N VAL A 667 -21.56 -0.71 12.22
CA VAL A 667 -21.67 -2.17 12.41
C VAL A 667 -20.84 -2.63 13.62
N GLY A 668 -19.59 -2.18 13.73
CA GLY A 668 -18.72 -2.48 14.86
C GLY A 668 -19.32 -2.06 16.21
N THR A 669 -19.91 -0.85 16.29
CA THR A 669 -20.57 -0.33 17.50
C THR A 669 -21.77 -1.19 17.90
N VAL A 670 -22.62 -1.58 16.94
CA VAL A 670 -23.79 -2.42 17.21
C VAL A 670 -23.37 -3.81 17.71
N VAL A 671 -22.43 -4.46 17.01
CA VAL A 671 -21.92 -5.79 17.38
C VAL A 671 -21.20 -5.73 18.74
N GLY A 672 -20.32 -4.75 18.93
CA GLY A 672 -19.58 -4.55 20.17
C GLY A 672 -20.50 -4.27 21.37
N GLY A 673 -21.52 -3.45 21.18
CA GLY A 673 -22.52 -3.18 22.20
C GLY A 673 -23.39 -4.39 22.53
N ALA A 674 -23.82 -5.18 21.53
CA ALA A 674 -24.56 -6.42 21.75
C ALA A 674 -23.73 -7.45 22.55
N LEU A 675 -22.45 -7.64 22.19
CA LEU A 675 -21.51 -8.48 22.96
C LEU A 675 -21.25 -7.91 24.36
N GLY A 676 -21.24 -6.59 24.52
CA GLY A 676 -21.12 -5.91 25.82
C GLY A 676 -22.32 -6.17 26.73
N LEU A 677 -23.53 -6.14 26.16
CA LEU A 677 -24.75 -6.52 26.88
C LEU A 677 -24.74 -7.99 27.29
N LEU A 678 -24.36 -8.87 26.37
CA LEU A 678 -24.23 -10.30 26.65
C LEU A 678 -23.25 -10.53 27.81
N ALA A 679 -22.08 -9.90 27.76
CA ALA A 679 -21.09 -10.00 28.84
C ALA A 679 -21.59 -9.43 30.17
N TRP A 680 -22.29 -8.28 30.14
CA TRP A 680 -22.88 -7.67 31.33
C TRP A 680 -23.90 -8.60 31.98
N TYR A 681 -24.88 -9.12 31.23
CA TYR A 681 -25.93 -9.96 31.80
C TYR A 681 -25.44 -11.35 32.23
N ILE A 682 -24.43 -11.91 31.54
CA ILE A 682 -23.79 -13.17 31.98
C ILE A 682 -23.00 -12.96 33.28
N GLY A 683 -22.22 -11.87 33.38
CA GLY A 683 -21.36 -11.62 34.54
C GLY A 683 -22.10 -11.03 35.74
N SER A 684 -23.18 -10.28 35.52
CA SER A 684 -23.87 -9.50 36.55
C SER A 684 -25.29 -9.98 36.85
N GLY A 685 -25.92 -10.76 35.96
CA GLY A 685 -27.36 -11.04 36.03
C GLY A 685 -28.18 -9.74 36.07
N MET A 686 -29.08 -9.63 37.04
CA MET A 686 -29.79 -8.37 37.36
C MET A 686 -29.15 -7.57 38.52
N GLY A 687 -28.00 -8.02 39.03
CA GLY A 687 -27.33 -7.43 40.18
C GLY A 687 -26.37 -6.28 39.83
N PRO A 688 -25.69 -5.70 40.85
CA PRO A 688 -24.77 -4.57 40.68
C PRO A 688 -23.44 -4.91 39.98
N GLY A 689 -23.24 -6.18 39.60
CA GLY A 689 -22.08 -6.71 38.89
C GLY A 689 -21.15 -7.56 39.76
N ASN A 690 -21.03 -8.86 39.45
CA ASN A 690 -20.08 -9.73 40.14
C ASN A 690 -18.67 -9.58 39.50
N PRO A 691 -17.65 -9.11 40.23
CA PRO A 691 -16.31 -8.87 39.68
C PRO A 691 -15.65 -10.15 39.13
N TYR A 692 -15.91 -11.31 39.74
CA TYR A 692 -15.34 -12.59 39.27
C TYR A 692 -16.04 -13.11 38.02
N GLY A 693 -17.36 -12.98 37.94
CA GLY A 693 -18.14 -13.34 36.75
C GLY A 693 -17.80 -12.44 35.57
N LEU A 694 -17.75 -11.12 35.79
CA LEU A 694 -17.40 -10.12 34.78
C LEU A 694 -15.96 -10.29 34.28
N SER A 695 -14.99 -10.55 35.16
CA SER A 695 -13.61 -10.77 34.74
C SER A 695 -13.42 -12.00 33.85
N ALA A 696 -14.14 -13.10 34.14
CA ALA A 696 -14.09 -14.32 33.32
C ALA A 696 -14.72 -14.10 31.93
N ILE A 697 -15.94 -13.56 31.86
CA ILE A 697 -16.62 -13.36 30.57
C ILE A 697 -15.96 -12.28 29.71
N VAL A 698 -15.42 -11.21 30.32
CA VAL A 698 -14.63 -10.20 29.60
C VAL A 698 -13.36 -10.83 29.05
N GLY A 699 -12.67 -11.68 29.81
CA GLY A 699 -11.51 -12.44 29.32
C GLY A 699 -11.84 -13.28 28.08
N ALA A 700 -12.98 -14.00 28.09
CA ALA A 700 -13.43 -14.78 26.94
C ALA A 700 -13.79 -13.91 25.73
N MET A 701 -14.52 -12.81 25.92
CA MET A 701 -14.88 -11.89 24.84
C MET A 701 -13.66 -11.17 24.25
N LEU A 702 -12.65 -10.87 25.07
CA LEU A 702 -11.40 -10.28 24.60
C LEU A 702 -10.61 -11.21 23.67
N LEU A 703 -10.78 -12.53 23.75
CA LEU A 703 -10.19 -13.44 22.74
C LEU A 703 -10.73 -13.10 21.35
N ILE A 704 -12.04 -12.88 21.24
CA ILE A 704 -12.70 -12.53 19.98
C ILE A 704 -12.21 -11.16 19.50
N PHE A 705 -12.23 -10.14 20.36
CA PHE A 705 -11.82 -8.79 19.97
C PHE A 705 -10.34 -8.68 19.62
N MET A 706 -9.45 -9.38 20.33
CA MET A 706 -8.03 -9.41 19.99
C MET A 706 -7.77 -10.13 18.68
N TRP A 707 -8.52 -11.19 18.38
CA TRP A 707 -8.38 -11.92 17.13
C TRP A 707 -8.78 -11.02 15.96
N VAL A 708 -9.94 -10.35 16.09
CA VAL A 708 -10.39 -9.32 15.15
C VAL A 708 -9.37 -8.20 15.03
N ARG A 709 -8.78 -7.72 16.12
CA ARG A 709 -7.78 -6.63 16.08
C ARG A 709 -6.47 -7.03 15.38
N LEU A 710 -6.06 -8.28 15.43
CA LEU A 710 -4.79 -8.73 14.86
C LEU A 710 -4.89 -9.17 13.39
N TYR A 711 -6.00 -9.80 13.01
CA TYR A 711 -6.10 -10.52 11.72
C TYR A 711 -7.16 -9.96 10.76
N LEU A 712 -7.92 -8.95 11.17
CA LEU A 712 -8.88 -8.31 10.27
C LEU A 712 -8.15 -7.39 9.26
N PRO A 713 -8.58 -7.35 7.99
CA PRO A 713 -7.97 -6.47 6.98
C PRO A 713 -7.91 -5.00 7.45
N PRO A 714 -6.85 -4.24 7.09
CA PRO A 714 -6.63 -2.87 7.60
C PRO A 714 -7.82 -1.93 7.39
N ASN A 715 -8.53 -2.09 6.27
CA ASN A 715 -9.69 -1.27 5.93
C ASN A 715 -10.83 -1.44 6.96
N LEU A 716 -11.02 -2.65 7.51
CA LEU A 716 -12.07 -2.96 8.48
C LEU A 716 -11.62 -2.77 9.94
N LEU A 717 -10.32 -2.57 10.16
CA LEU A 717 -9.71 -2.54 11.49
C LEU A 717 -10.30 -1.46 12.41
N GLN A 718 -10.63 -0.29 11.85
CA GLN A 718 -11.26 0.79 12.61
C GLN A 718 -12.62 0.37 13.20
N GLY A 719 -13.41 -0.40 12.47
CA GLY A 719 -14.67 -0.97 12.96
C GLY A 719 -14.46 -2.00 14.07
N GLY A 720 -13.42 -2.84 13.95
CA GLY A 720 -13.03 -3.79 15.00
C GLY A 720 -12.61 -3.11 16.31
N ILE A 721 -11.78 -2.06 16.22
CA ILE A 721 -11.40 -1.24 17.39
C ILE A 721 -12.63 -0.56 17.99
N MET A 722 -13.54 -0.05 17.14
CA MET A 722 -14.79 0.57 17.60
C MET A 722 -15.71 -0.40 18.33
N GLY A 723 -15.81 -1.64 17.84
CA GLY A 723 -16.56 -2.69 18.52
C GLY A 723 -15.97 -3.01 19.90
N GLY A 724 -14.65 -3.16 19.98
CA GLY A 724 -13.96 -3.35 21.27
C GLY A 724 -14.14 -2.16 22.22
N ALA A 725 -14.08 -0.93 21.71
CA ALA A 725 -14.33 0.28 22.48
C ALA A 725 -15.76 0.32 23.04
N THR A 726 -16.76 0.05 22.21
CA THR A 726 -18.17 0.05 22.61
C THR A 726 -18.47 -1.04 23.63
N PHE A 727 -17.91 -2.24 23.43
CA PHE A 727 -17.95 -3.34 24.39
C PHE A 727 -17.43 -2.89 25.76
N LEU A 728 -16.24 -2.30 25.81
CA LEU A 728 -15.62 -1.81 27.05
C LEU A 728 -16.46 -0.70 27.70
N LEU A 729 -17.00 0.23 26.92
CA LEU A 729 -17.84 1.31 27.44
C LEU A 729 -19.11 0.78 28.09
N VAL A 730 -19.78 -0.20 27.48
CA VAL A 730 -21.00 -0.80 28.04
C VAL A 730 -20.71 -1.48 29.38
N VAL A 731 -19.66 -2.30 29.45
CA VAL A 731 -19.31 -3.03 30.68
C VAL A 731 -18.79 -2.09 31.76
N ALA A 732 -17.85 -1.19 31.42
CA ALA A 732 -17.21 -0.31 32.38
C ALA A 732 -18.16 0.73 32.96
N TYR A 733 -18.95 1.41 32.13
CA TYR A 733 -19.92 2.39 32.67
C TYR A 733 -21.00 1.72 33.51
N SER A 734 -21.45 0.50 33.15
CA SER A 734 -22.43 -0.22 33.96
C SER A 734 -21.87 -0.60 35.33
N TYR A 735 -20.58 -0.93 35.41
CA TYR A 735 -19.91 -1.23 36.69
C TYR A 735 -19.60 0.03 37.50
N ASP A 736 -19.18 1.11 36.83
CA ASP A 736 -18.89 2.40 37.46
C ASP A 736 -20.14 3.02 38.06
N ASP A 737 -21.30 2.88 37.42
CA ASP A 737 -22.56 3.46 37.89
C ASP A 737 -22.97 2.94 39.28
N THR A 738 -22.66 1.68 39.57
CA THR A 738 -22.97 1.02 40.84
C THR A 738 -21.91 1.25 41.92
N HIS A 739 -20.65 1.51 41.55
CA HIS A 739 -19.51 1.57 42.48
C HIS A 739 -18.92 3.00 42.67
N LEU A 740 -19.09 3.89 41.70
CA LEU A 740 -18.62 5.29 41.66
C LEU A 740 -19.67 6.19 40.97
N PRO A 741 -20.82 6.46 41.62
CA PRO A 741 -21.88 7.24 41.02
C PRO A 741 -21.40 8.67 40.67
N GLN A 742 -21.69 9.11 39.45
CA GLN A 742 -21.31 10.43 38.92
C GLN A 742 -22.53 11.22 38.45
N TYR A 743 -22.35 12.52 38.23
CA TYR A 743 -23.36 13.34 37.55
C TYR A 743 -23.64 12.81 36.14
N GLY A 744 -24.92 12.54 35.85
CA GLY A 744 -25.36 11.93 34.60
C GLY A 744 -24.99 10.45 34.51
N SER A 745 -25.44 9.65 35.49
CA SER A 745 -25.37 8.20 35.47
C SER A 745 -26.09 7.63 34.22
N PRO A 746 -25.38 6.93 33.32
CA PRO A 746 -25.96 6.40 32.09
C PRO A 746 -26.88 5.18 32.31
N GLY A 747 -26.91 4.64 33.54
CA GLY A 747 -27.68 3.47 33.95
C GLY A 747 -26.92 2.17 33.75
N LEU A 748 -27.65 1.06 33.62
CA LEU A 748 -27.10 -0.31 33.60
C LEU A 748 -27.37 -1.00 32.26
N GLY A 749 -26.34 -1.66 31.71
CA GLY A 749 -26.46 -2.55 30.56
C GLY A 749 -27.12 -1.88 29.34
N TYR A 750 -28.39 -2.22 29.09
CA TYR A 750 -29.14 -1.76 27.90
C TYR A 750 -29.25 -0.24 27.81
N THR A 751 -29.44 0.46 28.93
CA THR A 751 -29.54 1.93 28.92
C THR A 751 -28.24 2.58 28.50
N VAL A 752 -27.10 2.01 28.91
CA VAL A 752 -25.77 2.47 28.48
C VAL A 752 -25.59 2.21 26.99
N PHE A 753 -25.93 1.00 26.53
CA PHE A 753 -25.76 0.60 25.12
C PHE A 753 -26.46 1.56 24.17
N TRP A 754 -27.78 1.76 24.30
CA TRP A 754 -28.51 2.57 23.32
C TRP A 754 -28.06 4.05 23.38
N ARG A 755 -27.78 4.60 24.58
CA ARG A 755 -27.29 5.99 24.72
C ARG A 755 -25.93 6.17 24.04
N ARG A 756 -25.02 5.18 24.18
CA ARG A 756 -23.72 5.21 23.50
C ARG A 756 -23.88 5.06 21.99
N LEU A 757 -24.75 4.17 21.53
CA LEU A 757 -25.07 4.00 20.11
C LEU A 757 -25.60 5.32 19.51
N LEU A 758 -26.50 6.01 20.19
CA LEU A 758 -27.03 7.29 19.72
C LEU A 758 -25.93 8.34 19.57
N LEU A 759 -25.00 8.47 20.53
CA LEU A 759 -23.88 9.41 20.44
C LEU A 759 -22.95 9.10 19.26
N VAL A 760 -22.73 7.81 18.96
CA VAL A 760 -21.98 7.40 17.76
C VAL A 760 -22.72 7.84 16.49
N LEU A 761 -24.03 7.62 16.41
CA LEU A 761 -24.84 8.03 15.25
C LEU A 761 -24.85 9.56 15.06
N ILE A 762 -24.94 10.33 16.15
CA ILE A 762 -24.83 11.79 16.10
C ILE A 762 -23.47 12.23 15.58
N GLY A 763 -22.39 11.65 16.10
CA GLY A 763 -21.03 11.96 15.66
C GLY A 763 -20.79 11.62 14.19
N VAL A 764 -21.29 10.46 13.74
CA VAL A 764 -21.26 10.04 12.33
C VAL A 764 -22.06 11.00 11.46
N ALA A 765 -23.29 11.35 11.84
CA ALA A 765 -24.14 12.26 11.07
C ALA A 765 -23.49 13.64 10.91
N ALA A 766 -22.94 14.21 11.99
CA ALA A 766 -22.23 15.48 11.95
C ALA A 766 -20.98 15.41 11.06
N ALA A 767 -20.19 14.34 11.17
CA ALA A 767 -19.01 14.13 10.32
C ALA A 767 -19.39 14.02 8.84
N THR A 768 -20.49 13.31 8.51
CA THR A 768 -20.98 13.17 7.14
C THR A 768 -21.44 14.50 6.55
N ILE A 769 -22.17 15.32 7.32
CA ILE A 769 -22.61 16.65 6.88
C ILE A 769 -21.40 17.53 6.54
N VAL A 770 -20.40 17.57 7.44
CA VAL A 770 -19.19 18.39 7.25
C VAL A 770 -18.27 17.84 6.14
N GLN A 771 -18.28 16.53 5.89
CA GLN A 771 -17.53 15.94 4.78
C GLN A 771 -18.09 16.31 3.40
N ILE A 772 -19.43 16.45 3.28
CA ILE A 772 -20.10 16.73 2.00
C ILE A 772 -20.00 18.22 1.64
N ILE A 773 -20.12 19.11 2.64
CA ILE A 773 -20.16 20.57 2.43
C ILE A 773 -18.73 21.16 2.54
N PRO A 774 -18.27 22.04 1.62
CA PRO A 774 -18.94 22.55 0.42
C PRO A 774 -18.79 21.65 -0.83
N HIS A 775 -17.77 20.81 -0.89
CA HIS A 775 -17.61 19.81 -1.96
C HIS A 775 -16.91 18.57 -1.39
N PRO A 776 -17.38 17.35 -1.69
CA PRO A 776 -16.79 16.12 -1.19
C PRO A 776 -15.34 15.95 -1.68
N PRO A 777 -14.39 15.56 -0.82
CA PRO A 777 -13.04 15.20 -1.24
C PRO A 777 -13.08 13.89 -2.04
N SER A 778 -12.88 14.00 -3.36
CA SER A 778 -12.94 12.85 -4.26
C SER A 778 -11.62 12.08 -4.29
N ALA A 779 -11.68 10.76 -4.02
CA ALA A 779 -10.52 9.88 -4.15
C ALA A 779 -10.27 9.58 -5.64
N SER A 780 -11.33 9.48 -6.47
CA SER A 780 -11.19 9.28 -7.92
C SER A 780 -10.39 10.41 -8.56
N LYS A 781 -10.63 11.67 -8.18
CA LYS A 781 -9.85 12.83 -8.64
C LYS A 781 -8.38 12.73 -8.23
N HIS A 782 -8.09 12.32 -7.00
CA HIS A 782 -6.72 12.12 -6.53
C HIS A 782 -6.02 11.02 -7.34
N ILE A 783 -6.64 9.85 -7.50
CA ILE A 783 -6.07 8.71 -8.22
C ILE A 783 -5.83 9.08 -9.69
N ARG A 784 -6.81 9.71 -10.36
CA ARG A 784 -6.66 10.21 -11.74
C ARG A 784 -5.50 11.19 -11.87
N LYS A 785 -5.38 12.13 -10.93
CA LYS A 785 -4.28 13.09 -10.91
C LYS A 785 -2.93 12.42 -10.67
N SER A 786 -2.88 11.42 -9.79
CA SER A 786 -1.68 10.60 -9.54
C SER A 786 -1.26 9.81 -10.79
N LEU A 787 -2.22 9.18 -11.47
CA LEU A 787 -1.98 8.46 -12.73
C LEU A 787 -1.58 9.42 -13.87
N SER A 788 -2.19 10.59 -13.97
CA SER A 788 -1.80 11.66 -14.91
C SER A 788 -0.36 12.13 -14.66
N ASN A 789 0.00 12.43 -13.42
CA ASN A 789 1.38 12.76 -13.03
C ASN A 789 2.35 11.61 -13.32
N THR A 790 1.89 10.37 -13.21
CA THR A 790 2.69 9.18 -13.57
C THR A 790 2.93 9.13 -15.09
N ILE A 791 1.93 9.39 -15.92
CA ILE A 791 2.09 9.48 -17.38
C ILE A 791 3.06 10.60 -17.75
N ARG A 792 2.94 11.78 -17.12
CA ARG A 792 3.89 12.88 -17.30
C ARG A 792 5.33 12.45 -16.98
N THR A 793 5.50 11.73 -15.87
CA THR A 793 6.81 11.20 -15.45
C THR A 793 7.33 10.16 -16.44
N ILE A 794 6.47 9.31 -17.00
CA ILE A 794 6.81 8.36 -18.07
C ILE A 794 7.23 9.11 -19.35
N SER A 795 6.57 10.22 -19.70
CA SER A 795 6.94 11.08 -20.83
C SER A 795 8.33 11.72 -20.62
N ASP A 796 8.62 12.20 -19.41
CA ASP A 796 9.94 12.71 -19.03
C ASP A 796 11.00 11.59 -19.13
N HIS A 797 10.69 10.38 -18.68
CA HIS A 797 11.58 9.21 -18.83
C HIS A 797 11.78 8.82 -20.30
N TYR A 798 10.78 8.98 -21.16
CA TYR A 798 10.90 8.74 -22.59
C TYR A 798 11.83 9.78 -23.22
N ALA A 799 11.74 11.04 -22.81
CA ALA A 799 12.70 12.08 -23.19
C ALA A 799 14.14 11.74 -22.76
N LEU A 800 14.31 11.25 -21.54
CA LEU A 800 15.61 10.79 -21.03
C LEU A 800 16.14 9.61 -21.82
N LEU A 801 15.28 8.66 -22.19
CA LEU A 801 15.64 7.54 -23.06
C LEU A 801 16.15 8.04 -24.39
N LEU A 802 15.43 8.93 -25.07
CA LEU A 802 15.85 9.49 -26.35
C LEU A 802 17.20 10.21 -26.24
N SER A 803 17.39 11.01 -25.18
CA SER A 803 18.67 11.66 -24.92
C SER A 803 19.79 10.64 -24.74
N SER A 804 19.58 9.61 -23.91
CA SER A 804 20.58 8.56 -23.67
C SER A 804 20.87 7.73 -24.92
N TRP A 805 19.86 7.49 -25.77
CA TRP A 805 19.97 6.73 -27.00
C TRP A 805 20.67 7.51 -28.12
N SER A 806 20.55 8.84 -28.12
CA SER A 806 21.22 9.74 -29.08
C SER A 806 22.67 10.08 -28.72
N SER A 807 23.07 10.00 -27.45
CA SER A 807 24.44 10.30 -27.01
C SER A 807 25.44 9.27 -27.54
N HIS A 808 26.07 9.59 -28.67
CA HIS A 808 26.96 8.70 -29.43
C HIS A 808 28.43 8.67 -28.97
N HIS A 809 28.83 9.49 -27.98
CA HIS A 809 30.24 9.85 -27.81
C HIS A 809 30.77 9.93 -26.36
N SER A 810 29.98 9.62 -25.35
CA SER A 810 30.48 9.61 -23.97
C SER A 810 30.84 8.18 -23.54
N GLN A 811 32.14 7.90 -23.41
CA GLN A 811 32.68 6.68 -22.79
C GLN A 811 32.26 6.56 -21.30
N THR A 812 31.72 7.63 -20.72
CA THR A 812 31.11 7.62 -19.39
C THR A 812 29.63 7.25 -19.48
N PRO A 813 29.13 6.30 -18.66
CA PRO A 813 27.70 6.06 -18.56
C PRO A 813 27.02 7.38 -18.20
N THR A 814 26.06 7.81 -19.01
CA THR A 814 25.32 9.04 -18.74
C THR A 814 24.64 8.88 -17.37
N GLU A 815 24.69 9.87 -16.47
CA GLU A 815 24.08 9.73 -15.14
C GLU A 815 22.58 9.35 -15.17
N GLY A 816 21.89 9.55 -16.30
CA GLY A 816 20.52 9.06 -16.53
C GLY A 816 20.40 7.53 -16.60
N GLN A 817 21.46 6.82 -17.00
CA GLN A 817 21.54 5.35 -17.00
C GLN A 817 21.69 4.81 -15.58
N LEU A 818 22.53 5.45 -14.75
CA LEU A 818 22.71 5.10 -13.34
C LEU A 818 21.42 5.34 -12.52
N LEU A 819 20.59 6.29 -12.95
CA LEU A 819 19.32 6.60 -12.29
C LEU A 819 18.13 5.81 -12.86
N ALA A 820 18.28 5.05 -13.96
CA ALA A 820 17.18 4.37 -14.62
C ALA A 820 16.49 3.31 -13.74
N GLU A 821 17.28 2.47 -13.07
CA GLU A 821 16.76 1.46 -12.14
C GLU A 821 16.05 2.08 -10.93
N PRO A 822 16.66 3.01 -10.15
CA PRO A 822 15.98 3.58 -9.00
C PRO A 822 14.73 4.39 -9.38
N ILE A 823 14.76 5.12 -10.49
CA ILE A 823 13.62 5.89 -10.99
C ILE A 823 12.44 4.96 -11.37
N SER A 824 12.70 3.91 -12.14
CA SER A 824 11.67 2.97 -12.57
C SER A 824 11.09 2.18 -11.40
N LEU A 825 11.91 1.78 -10.43
CA LEU A 825 11.45 1.12 -9.21
C LEU A 825 10.56 2.02 -8.36
N GLN A 826 10.96 3.26 -8.15
CA GLN A 826 10.20 4.19 -7.33
C GLN A 826 8.80 4.44 -7.93
N LEU A 827 8.72 4.59 -9.26
CA LEU A 827 7.44 4.76 -9.95
C LEU A 827 6.60 3.48 -9.90
N ALA A 828 7.22 2.30 -9.95
CA ALA A 828 6.52 1.04 -9.74
C ALA A 828 5.97 0.93 -8.31
N GLN A 829 6.72 1.35 -7.30
CA GLN A 829 6.29 1.37 -5.91
C GLN A 829 5.12 2.34 -5.67
N SER A 830 5.16 3.54 -6.25
CA SER A 830 4.06 4.52 -6.13
C SER A 830 2.78 4.07 -6.82
N LEU A 831 2.88 3.34 -7.94
CA LEU A 831 1.72 2.76 -8.59
C LEU A 831 1.04 1.68 -7.73
N VAL A 832 1.81 0.86 -7.01
CA VAL A 832 1.26 -0.18 -6.12
C VAL A 832 0.55 0.43 -4.91
N THR A 833 0.99 1.59 -4.41
CA THR A 833 0.29 2.25 -3.29
C THR A 833 -1.14 2.67 -3.62
N LEU A 834 -1.49 2.78 -4.92
CA LEU A 834 -2.84 3.09 -5.39
C LEU A 834 -3.80 1.87 -5.37
N ASP A 835 -3.31 0.64 -5.12
CA ASP A 835 -4.15 -0.57 -5.13
C ASP A 835 -5.32 -0.50 -4.15
N SER A 836 -5.06 -0.12 -2.90
CA SER A 836 -6.10 -0.04 -1.86
C SER A 836 -7.08 1.11 -2.11
N PRO A 837 -6.63 2.35 -2.41
CA PRO A 837 -7.54 3.43 -2.80
C PRO A 837 -8.45 3.07 -3.97
N ILE A 838 -7.92 2.43 -5.03
CA ILE A 838 -8.70 2.03 -6.20
C ILE A 838 -9.79 1.01 -5.85
N GLN A 839 -9.54 0.09 -4.92
CA GLN A 839 -10.56 -0.87 -4.48
C GLN A 839 -11.68 -0.18 -3.68
N LEU A 840 -11.34 0.81 -2.85
CA LEU A 840 -12.30 1.54 -2.01
C LEU A 840 -13.18 2.51 -2.79
N LEU A 841 -12.78 2.90 -4.01
CA LEU A 841 -13.60 3.73 -4.92
C LEU A 841 -15.02 3.20 -5.15
N ARG A 842 -15.25 1.89 -5.01
CA ARG A 842 -16.60 1.29 -5.12
C ARG A 842 -17.60 1.84 -4.10
N PHE A 843 -17.11 2.43 -3.01
CA PHE A 843 -17.89 3.05 -1.95
C PHE A 843 -17.94 4.58 -2.05
N GLU A 844 -17.34 5.19 -3.08
CA GLU A 844 -17.41 6.64 -3.29
C GLU A 844 -18.67 7.03 -4.06
N PHE A 845 -19.40 8.03 -3.58
CA PHE A 845 -20.40 8.75 -4.37
C PHE A 845 -19.69 9.76 -5.28
N SER A 846 -18.94 9.28 -6.26
CA SER A 846 -18.12 10.13 -7.13
C SER A 846 -18.91 10.61 -8.35
N SER A 847 -18.69 11.87 -8.76
CA SER A 847 -19.17 12.39 -10.04
C SER A 847 -18.25 12.03 -11.22
N SER A 848 -17.12 11.36 -10.96
CA SER A 848 -16.17 10.95 -11.99
C SER A 848 -16.77 9.85 -12.88
N ARG A 849 -16.48 9.92 -14.18
CA ARG A 849 -16.83 8.86 -15.14
C ARG A 849 -15.98 7.60 -14.97
N PHE A 850 -14.82 7.73 -14.34
CA PHE A 850 -13.91 6.62 -14.12
C PHE A 850 -14.33 5.79 -12.91
N ASP A 851 -14.53 4.50 -13.13
CA ASP A 851 -14.81 3.53 -12.08
C ASP A 851 -13.54 2.82 -11.57
N SER A 852 -13.71 2.02 -10.52
CA SER A 852 -12.64 1.23 -9.91
C SER A 852 -11.95 0.31 -10.92
N ALA A 853 -12.71 -0.35 -11.82
CA ALA A 853 -12.15 -1.27 -12.79
C ALA A 853 -11.34 -0.56 -13.88
N SER A 854 -11.82 0.58 -14.38
CA SER A 854 -11.11 1.37 -15.39
C SER A 854 -9.81 1.96 -14.86
N LEU A 855 -9.81 2.53 -13.64
CA LEU A 855 -8.58 3.08 -13.05
C LEU A 855 -7.56 1.99 -12.71
N ASP A 856 -8.03 0.82 -12.29
CA ASP A 856 -7.17 -0.36 -12.12
C ASP A 856 -6.51 -0.79 -13.44
N ARG A 857 -7.26 -0.72 -14.55
CA ARG A 857 -6.73 -0.98 -15.90
C ARG A 857 -5.70 0.07 -16.32
N VAL A 858 -6.00 1.36 -16.16
CA VAL A 858 -5.05 2.46 -16.44
C VAL A 858 -3.76 2.30 -15.63
N LYS A 859 -3.87 2.04 -14.32
CA LYS A 859 -2.72 1.78 -13.45
C LYS A 859 -1.86 0.61 -13.95
N ARG A 860 -2.47 -0.51 -14.36
CA ARG A 860 -1.74 -1.64 -14.96
C ARG A 860 -0.98 -1.23 -16.22
N LEU A 861 -1.59 -0.41 -17.08
CA LEU A 861 -0.93 0.10 -18.28
C LEU A 861 0.23 1.03 -17.94
N CYS A 862 0.08 1.94 -16.98
CA CYS A 862 1.20 2.76 -16.48
C CYS A 862 2.34 1.89 -15.94
N HIS A 863 2.03 0.79 -15.25
CA HIS A 863 3.03 -0.15 -14.78
C HIS A 863 3.81 -0.81 -15.94
N ASN A 864 3.09 -1.26 -16.97
CA ASN A 864 3.68 -1.85 -18.16
C ASN A 864 4.54 -0.84 -18.94
N LEU A 865 4.07 0.40 -19.09
CA LEU A 865 4.82 1.49 -19.73
C LEU A 865 6.14 1.75 -19.01
N ASN A 866 6.09 1.94 -17.68
CA ASN A 866 7.26 2.19 -16.86
C ASN A 866 8.28 1.06 -16.94
N ARG A 867 7.83 -0.20 -16.92
CA ARG A 867 8.72 -1.36 -17.02
C ARG A 867 9.41 -1.44 -18.39
N ASN A 868 8.66 -1.33 -19.48
CA ASN A 868 9.24 -1.42 -20.83
C ASN A 868 10.25 -0.29 -21.05
N LEU A 869 9.93 0.91 -20.58
CA LEU A 869 10.81 2.07 -20.68
C LEU A 869 12.06 1.94 -19.78
N GLY A 870 11.90 1.44 -18.55
CA GLY A 870 13.02 1.15 -17.65
C GLY A 870 13.97 0.10 -18.23
N ARG A 871 13.42 -0.95 -18.87
CA ARG A 871 14.22 -1.98 -19.56
C ARG A 871 15.02 -1.39 -20.72
N LEU A 872 14.41 -0.52 -21.53
CA LEU A 872 15.12 0.16 -22.60
C LEU A 872 16.20 1.10 -22.06
N LEU A 873 15.91 1.89 -21.02
CA LEU A 873 16.91 2.76 -20.40
C LEU A 873 18.12 1.97 -19.89
N LEU A 874 17.92 0.80 -19.27
CA LEU A 874 19.00 -0.09 -18.87
C LEU A 874 19.81 -0.59 -20.08
N LEU A 875 19.12 -1.03 -21.14
CA LEU A 875 19.74 -1.53 -22.36
C LEU A 875 20.51 -0.44 -23.13
N SER A 876 20.14 0.84 -22.97
CA SER A 876 20.88 1.95 -23.58
C SER A 876 22.35 1.98 -23.11
N GLY A 877 22.65 1.52 -21.90
CA GLY A 877 24.01 1.47 -21.35
C GLY A 877 24.76 0.18 -21.70
N SER A 878 24.05 -0.95 -21.83
CA SER A 878 24.68 -2.27 -22.04
C SER A 878 24.81 -2.69 -23.50
N LEU A 879 24.07 -2.05 -24.41
CA LEU A 879 23.99 -2.43 -25.83
C LEU A 879 25.06 -1.68 -26.65
N PRO A 880 25.86 -2.37 -27.48
CA PRO A 880 26.86 -1.71 -28.35
C PRO A 880 26.23 -0.66 -29.29
N PRO A 881 26.98 0.38 -29.70
CA PRO A 881 26.45 1.47 -30.52
C PRO A 881 25.85 0.99 -31.85
N GLU A 882 26.46 -0.01 -32.50
CA GLU A 882 25.96 -0.59 -33.75
C GLU A 882 24.53 -1.14 -33.62
N HIS A 883 24.26 -1.83 -32.51
CA HIS A 883 22.95 -2.43 -32.24
C HIS A 883 21.93 -1.36 -31.84
N ARG A 884 22.38 -0.29 -31.15
CA ARG A 884 21.55 0.86 -30.80
C ARG A 884 21.10 1.63 -32.04
N ASP A 885 22.00 1.83 -33.00
CA ASP A 885 21.70 2.51 -34.26
C ASP A 885 20.76 1.68 -35.12
N ARG A 886 21.02 0.38 -35.21
CA ARG A 886 20.13 -0.53 -35.92
C ARG A 886 18.72 -0.50 -35.33
N LEU A 887 18.58 -0.49 -34.00
CA LEU A 887 17.26 -0.40 -33.36
C LEU A 887 16.58 0.94 -33.71
N ALA A 888 17.33 2.04 -33.60
CA ALA A 888 16.81 3.38 -33.86
C ALA A 888 16.33 3.53 -35.31
N ARG A 889 17.09 3.00 -36.28
CA ARG A 889 16.73 3.00 -37.68
C ARG A 889 15.57 2.08 -38.01
N GLN A 890 15.51 0.87 -37.44
CA GLN A 890 14.41 -0.05 -37.75
C GLN A 890 13.06 0.39 -37.18
N THR A 891 13.07 1.01 -36.00
CA THR A 891 11.83 1.33 -35.27
C THR A 891 11.39 2.79 -35.42
N GLY A 892 12.23 3.64 -36.01
CA GLY A 892 12.02 5.08 -36.06
C GLY A 892 12.13 5.75 -34.67
N LEU A 893 12.75 5.11 -33.67
CA LEU A 893 12.83 5.61 -32.29
C LEU A 893 13.40 7.05 -32.21
N LEU A 894 14.40 7.37 -33.04
CA LEU A 894 15.04 8.69 -33.07
C LEU A 894 14.46 9.63 -34.14
N ASP A 895 13.42 9.21 -34.85
CA ASP A 895 12.76 10.06 -35.85
C ASP A 895 11.93 11.15 -35.18
N HIS A 896 12.05 12.39 -35.67
CA HIS A 896 11.39 13.57 -35.08
C HIS A 896 9.87 13.43 -35.13
N ARG A 897 9.33 12.83 -36.19
CA ARG A 897 7.90 12.61 -36.34
C ARG A 897 7.40 11.57 -35.34
N ALA A 898 8.07 10.42 -35.24
CA ALA A 898 7.72 9.37 -34.28
C ALA A 898 7.78 9.87 -32.82
N ILE A 899 8.81 10.64 -32.46
CA ILE A 899 8.94 11.26 -31.13
C ILE A 899 7.77 12.20 -30.86
N GLY A 900 7.41 13.06 -31.82
CA GLY A 900 6.29 13.98 -31.72
C GLY A 900 4.95 13.28 -31.56
N GLU A 901 4.70 12.22 -32.34
CA GLU A 901 3.47 11.42 -32.27
C GLU A 901 3.32 10.72 -30.90
N VAL A 902 4.38 10.06 -30.41
CA VAL A 902 4.36 9.39 -29.09
C VAL A 902 4.13 10.39 -27.96
N MET A 903 4.84 11.52 -27.94
CA MET A 903 4.68 12.53 -26.89
C MET A 903 3.32 13.22 -26.94
N ALA A 904 2.78 13.47 -28.14
CA ALA A 904 1.45 14.04 -28.29
C ALA A 904 0.37 13.09 -27.75
N VAL A 905 0.45 11.79 -28.06
CA VAL A 905 -0.52 10.81 -27.56
C VAL A 905 -0.44 10.68 -26.03
N LEU A 906 0.77 10.61 -25.46
CA LEU A 906 0.93 10.59 -24.00
C LEU A 906 0.39 11.87 -23.34
N GLY A 907 0.61 13.04 -23.94
CA GLY A 907 0.09 14.31 -23.45
C GLY A 907 -1.44 14.40 -23.52
N VAL A 908 -2.06 13.86 -24.56
CA VAL A 908 -3.54 13.75 -24.66
C VAL A 908 -4.08 12.83 -23.57
N CYS A 909 -3.45 11.67 -23.34
CA CYS A 909 -3.85 10.76 -22.27
C CYS A 909 -3.67 11.38 -20.87
N GLU A 910 -2.55 12.09 -20.64
CA GLU A 910 -2.29 12.84 -19.40
C GLU A 910 -3.40 13.86 -19.13
N GLN A 911 -3.73 14.67 -20.13
CA GLN A 911 -4.74 15.73 -20.03
C GLN A 911 -6.14 15.14 -19.87
N ALA A 912 -6.51 14.10 -20.62
CA ALA A 912 -7.82 13.45 -20.52
C ALA A 912 -8.05 12.86 -19.13
N LEU A 913 -7.02 12.24 -18.52
CA LEU A 913 -7.11 11.78 -17.13
C LEU A 913 -7.25 12.94 -16.14
N GLN A 914 -6.61 14.09 -16.39
CA GLN A 914 -6.67 15.23 -15.50
C GLN A 914 -8.02 15.98 -15.60
N SER A 915 -8.49 16.26 -16.81
CA SER A 915 -9.66 17.10 -17.07
C SER A 915 -10.98 16.34 -17.19
N GLU A 916 -10.97 15.02 -17.37
CA GLU A 916 -12.15 14.19 -17.71
C GLU A 916 -12.78 14.52 -19.07
N ASP A 917 -12.07 15.27 -19.92
CA ASP A 917 -12.55 15.55 -21.27
C ASP A 917 -12.26 14.38 -22.21
N ALA A 918 -13.23 14.07 -23.08
CA ALA A 918 -13.08 13.02 -24.07
C ALA A 918 -11.95 13.35 -25.07
N PRO A 919 -11.02 12.41 -25.33
CA PRO A 919 -9.99 12.60 -26.35
C PRO A 919 -10.61 12.65 -27.77
N PRO A 920 -9.92 13.22 -28.76
CA PRO A 920 -10.43 13.29 -30.13
C PRO A 920 -10.59 11.89 -30.77
N GLU A 921 -11.54 11.76 -31.69
CA GLU A 921 -11.80 10.51 -32.43
C GLU A 921 -10.55 10.04 -33.18
N ILE A 922 -9.92 10.94 -33.94
CA ILE A 922 -8.71 10.64 -34.71
C ILE A 922 -7.48 11.09 -33.91
N LEU A 923 -6.60 10.13 -33.63
CA LEU A 923 -5.28 10.32 -33.03
C LEU A 923 -4.25 9.58 -33.91
N PRO A 924 -2.96 9.94 -33.85
CA PRO A 924 -1.89 9.20 -34.53
C PRO A 924 -1.59 7.84 -33.85
N SER A 925 -2.64 7.09 -33.53
CA SER A 925 -2.65 5.75 -32.94
C SER A 925 -3.41 4.80 -33.87
N PRO A 926 -2.98 3.54 -34.08
CA PRO A 926 -1.98 2.84 -33.29
C PRO A 926 -0.52 3.18 -33.66
N LEU A 927 0.28 3.55 -32.66
CA LEU A 927 1.71 3.85 -32.76
C LEU A 927 2.53 2.62 -33.18
N VAL A 928 2.08 1.42 -32.81
CA VAL A 928 2.71 0.17 -33.28
C VAL A 928 2.67 0.09 -34.80
N LYS A 929 1.52 0.40 -35.41
CA LYS A 929 1.37 0.42 -36.87
C LYS A 929 2.31 1.43 -37.53
N ARG A 930 2.47 2.63 -36.94
CA ARG A 930 3.41 3.66 -37.43
C ARG A 930 4.85 3.16 -37.44
N SER A 931 5.28 2.46 -36.38
CA SER A 931 6.62 1.86 -36.35
C SER A 931 6.81 0.80 -37.44
N PHE A 932 5.77 0.00 -37.74
CA PHE A 932 5.80 -0.97 -38.84
C PHE A 932 5.75 -0.31 -40.22
N GLU A 933 5.00 0.78 -40.41
CA GLU A 933 4.99 1.57 -41.64
C GLU A 933 6.37 2.16 -41.91
N TYR A 934 7.02 2.71 -40.87
CA TYR A 934 8.39 3.21 -40.95
C TYR A 934 9.36 2.11 -41.39
N TRP A 935 9.25 0.93 -40.76
CA TRP A 935 10.05 -0.24 -41.10
C TRP A 935 9.86 -0.69 -42.56
N ARG A 936 8.61 -0.69 -43.05
CA ARG A 936 8.29 -1.07 -44.45
C ARG A 936 8.83 -0.08 -45.49
N LEU A 937 8.92 1.20 -45.14
CA LEU A 937 9.43 2.25 -46.01
C LEU A 937 10.97 2.24 -46.11
N HIS A 938 11.68 1.58 -45.19
CA HIS A 938 13.14 1.47 -45.17
C HIS A 938 13.63 0.01 -45.21
N PRO A 939 13.30 -0.77 -46.26
CA PRO A 939 13.60 -2.21 -46.33
C PRO A 939 15.07 -2.55 -46.62
N GLU A 940 15.85 -1.65 -47.24
CA GLU A 940 17.26 -1.91 -47.61
C GLU A 940 18.19 -2.07 -46.39
N GLU A 941 17.77 -1.63 -45.21
CA GLU A 941 18.54 -1.75 -43.96
C GLU A 941 18.20 -3.01 -43.13
N VAL A 942 17.36 -3.91 -43.67
CA VAL A 942 16.86 -5.13 -42.98
C VAL A 942 17.88 -6.29 -43.00
N GLY A 943 18.97 -6.19 -43.75
CA GLY A 943 19.90 -7.30 -44.04
C GLY A 943 20.93 -7.69 -42.97
N ALA A 944 20.60 -7.72 -41.68
CA ALA A 944 21.62 -7.86 -40.62
C ALA A 944 21.39 -8.92 -39.52
N LEU A 945 20.40 -9.81 -39.65
CA LEU A 945 20.30 -11.02 -38.81
C LEU A 945 20.83 -12.20 -39.63
N ARG A 946 22.11 -12.54 -39.47
CA ARG A 946 22.72 -13.75 -40.04
C ARG A 946 22.62 -14.87 -39.01
N ALA A 947 22.61 -16.13 -39.45
CA ALA A 947 22.60 -17.28 -38.53
C ALA A 947 23.74 -17.19 -37.49
N GLU A 948 24.93 -16.77 -37.91
CA GLU A 948 26.10 -16.62 -37.03
C GLU A 948 25.89 -15.62 -35.87
N ARG A 949 25.02 -14.61 -36.03
CA ARG A 949 24.77 -13.58 -35.00
C ARG A 949 23.80 -14.03 -33.92
N VAL A 950 23.06 -15.12 -34.11
CA VAL A 950 22.17 -15.70 -33.08
C VAL A 950 22.95 -16.11 -31.83
N ARG A 951 24.23 -16.48 -32.00
CA ARG A 951 25.14 -16.86 -30.91
C ARG A 951 25.68 -15.66 -30.12
N ASP A 952 25.54 -14.43 -30.62
CA ASP A 952 26.01 -13.23 -29.91
C ASP A 952 25.02 -12.82 -28.81
N GLU A 953 25.54 -12.64 -27.60
CA GLU A 953 24.76 -12.14 -26.47
C GLU A 953 24.16 -10.76 -26.73
N ASN A 954 24.86 -9.90 -27.48
CA ASN A 954 24.38 -8.57 -27.83
C ASN A 954 23.14 -8.64 -28.75
N GLU A 955 23.01 -9.71 -29.52
CA GLU A 955 21.87 -9.92 -30.41
C GLU A 955 20.62 -10.34 -29.65
N ARG A 956 20.78 -11.15 -28.59
CA ARG A 956 19.70 -11.43 -27.63
C ARG A 956 19.22 -10.15 -26.95
N ARG A 957 20.15 -9.31 -26.48
CA ARG A 957 19.84 -8.02 -25.84
C ARG A 957 19.15 -7.04 -26.80
N TYR A 958 19.53 -7.06 -28.08
CA TYR A 958 18.88 -6.28 -29.13
C TYR A 958 17.43 -6.72 -29.37
N CYS A 959 17.19 -8.02 -29.49
CA CYS A 959 15.85 -8.60 -29.64
C CYS A 959 14.96 -8.21 -28.46
N VAL A 960 15.52 -8.30 -27.26
CA VAL A 960 14.85 -7.83 -26.05
C VAL A 960 14.49 -6.34 -26.11
N ALA A 961 15.39 -5.48 -26.59
CA ALA A 961 15.13 -4.04 -26.73
C ALA A 961 14.01 -3.77 -27.75
N LEU A 962 14.04 -4.41 -28.92
CA LEU A 962 13.01 -4.28 -29.94
C LEU A 962 11.63 -4.73 -29.42
N SER A 963 11.56 -5.88 -28.74
CA SER A 963 10.33 -6.33 -28.09
C SER A 963 9.84 -5.33 -27.03
N ALA A 964 10.73 -4.77 -26.21
CA ALA A 964 10.36 -3.80 -25.18
C ALA A 964 9.80 -2.50 -25.77
N TYR A 965 10.38 -2.00 -26.87
CA TYR A 965 9.88 -0.80 -27.55
C TYR A 965 8.52 -1.02 -28.22
N LEU A 966 8.33 -2.13 -28.94
CA LEU A 966 7.04 -2.45 -29.55
C LEU A 966 5.94 -2.66 -28.48
N LYS A 967 6.28 -3.29 -27.35
CA LYS A 967 5.37 -3.42 -26.21
C LYS A 967 5.04 -2.08 -25.56
N PHE A 968 6.02 -1.17 -25.45
CA PHE A 968 5.78 0.20 -24.98
C PHE A 968 4.75 0.91 -25.87
N LEU A 969 4.96 0.95 -27.19
CA LEU A 969 4.01 1.56 -28.13
C LEU A 969 2.63 0.91 -28.05
N GLY A 970 2.56 -0.43 -28.03
CA GLY A 970 1.29 -1.15 -27.95
C GLY A 970 0.52 -0.92 -26.65
N THR A 971 1.23 -0.63 -25.56
CA THR A 971 0.64 -0.27 -24.26
C THR A 971 0.10 1.17 -24.29
N VAL A 972 0.77 2.10 -24.98
CA VAL A 972 0.27 3.47 -25.19
C VAL A 972 -1.03 3.43 -26.01
N ASP A 973 -1.06 2.64 -27.09
CA ASP A 973 -2.26 2.46 -27.91
C ASP A 973 -3.43 1.92 -27.11
N GLU A 974 -3.16 1.04 -26.16
CA GLU A 974 -4.17 0.50 -25.27
C GLU A 974 -4.67 1.52 -24.25
N LEU A 975 -3.77 2.35 -23.74
CA LEU A 975 -4.13 3.42 -22.82
C LEU A 975 -5.12 4.39 -23.47
N VAL A 976 -4.91 4.72 -24.76
CA VAL A 976 -5.85 5.52 -25.55
C VAL A 976 -7.22 4.85 -25.63
N LEU A 977 -7.27 3.55 -25.93
CA LEU A 977 -8.53 2.80 -26.02
C LEU A 977 -9.29 2.78 -24.69
N VAL A 978 -8.60 2.53 -23.58
CA VAL A 978 -9.22 2.52 -22.25
C VAL A 978 -9.77 3.89 -21.86
N ILE A 979 -9.03 4.96 -22.14
CA ILE A 979 -9.48 6.33 -21.85
C ILE A 979 -10.70 6.68 -22.71
N LYS A 980 -10.68 6.33 -24.00
CA LYS A 980 -11.83 6.50 -24.90
C LYS A 980 -13.05 5.72 -24.43
N GLU A 981 -12.89 4.45 -24.09
CA GLU A 981 -13.98 3.58 -23.61
C GLU A 981 -14.74 4.20 -22.43
N VAL A 982 -14.03 4.89 -21.54
CA VAL A 982 -14.61 5.53 -20.34
C VAL A 982 -15.17 6.92 -20.62
N LEU A 983 -14.43 7.77 -21.35
CA LEU A 983 -14.78 9.19 -21.53
C LEU A 983 -15.63 9.45 -22.77
N GLY A 984 -15.63 8.53 -23.73
CA GLY A 984 -16.15 8.71 -25.09
C GLY A 984 -15.12 9.31 -26.05
N GLU A 985 -15.60 9.78 -27.19
CA GLU A 985 -14.81 10.45 -28.22
C GLU A 985 -15.33 11.87 -28.45
N ALA A 986 -14.42 12.83 -28.57
CA ALA A 986 -14.71 14.21 -28.97
C ALA A 986 -14.31 14.45 -30.43
N HIS A 987 -14.77 15.56 -31.00
CA HIS A 987 -14.39 16.00 -32.36
C HIS A 987 -14.63 14.93 -33.44
N LEU A 988 -15.85 14.43 -33.52
CA LEU A 988 -16.23 13.38 -34.47
C LEU A 988 -16.03 13.83 -35.92
N VAL A 989 -15.33 13.03 -36.72
CA VAL A 989 -15.02 13.32 -38.13
C VAL A 989 -16.04 12.64 -39.03
N SER A 990 -16.41 13.28 -40.15
CA SER A 990 -17.37 12.70 -41.09
C SER A 990 -16.89 11.35 -41.63
N LYS A 991 -17.80 10.39 -41.71
CA LYS A 991 -17.51 9.00 -42.13
C LYS A 991 -16.88 8.92 -43.52
N ASP A 992 -17.19 9.87 -44.40
CA ASP A 992 -16.66 9.94 -45.76
C ASP A 992 -15.16 10.28 -45.78
N LEU A 993 -14.69 11.07 -44.82
CA LEU A 993 -13.28 11.47 -44.71
C LEU A 993 -12.41 10.37 -44.09
N VAL A 994 -13.00 9.58 -43.19
CA VAL A 994 -12.34 8.41 -42.56
C VAL A 994 -12.17 7.26 -43.55
N ALA A 995 -13.01 7.16 -44.58
CA ALA A 995 -12.91 6.15 -45.64
C ALA A 995 -11.89 6.51 -46.74
N LEU A 996 -11.45 7.76 -46.82
CA LEU A 996 -10.46 8.27 -47.79
C LEU A 996 -9.00 8.06 -47.35
N VAL A 997 -8.77 7.68 -46.09
CA VAL A 997 -7.45 7.47 -45.45
C VAL A 997 -7.25 5.99 -45.16
#